data_AF-A0A3M1SDI1-F1
#
_entry.id   AF-A0A3M1SDI1-F1
#
_cell.length_a   1.000
_cell.length_b   1.000
_cell.length_c   1.000
_cell.angle_alpha   90.00
_cell.angle_beta   90.00
_cell.angle_gamma   90.00
#
_symmetry.space_group_name_H-M   'P 1'
#
loop_
_entity.id
_entity.type
_entity.pdbx_description
1 polymer ?
#
loop_
_entity_poly.entity_id
_entity_poly.type
_entity_poly.pdbx_seq_one_letter_code
_entity_poly.pdbx_strand_id
1 'polypeptide(L)'
;MPDRTTIFKEAQKFISKGQIDRAIQLWEDYVKQNPDGNTYNTIGDLYYRSGRKDKAIEYFHKSADFFHNEGFLTRAQALYKKILNYSPNDPQAHFKIGLMNEEKGLVTDAIKYYLAAADAYAKARDREELQRISKRIVDLAPDNLSLRVKLAQYLQKEGFIEDAAKEYLEIGRTCEESGDIDQAREFYELALELYPRLRDIYPVLFDFYLSQEEYEKAESLLKKGKELHPDDIEIDFCQAELYKKTGNNDGAKEILLRILSDISPVDQKSLYVRASRLLADIYFAEEKFELSWEGYEVVLEYILEKGEYEEAANIVEGFSDQLPIEAAEKLVEIYRKIGDGDRLFDKLVRLGDIYSEKGEKQEAYNYYTEALKIRPDDPDLTGRIQTLEGELGIKEPVQEEAVEKTVEEKLTDADIFLRYGLVDEALDVLEKLKVEEPENMEVHRKLKNIYLERNDKEAAVTECLIMARLYERDGNLESKGQILKEAYDIFPEDPRLLELTKAEEGMPSQADIEPEFTGSALEGVDEESLDIETPVETTSEPQATFTEFAEDLAEADFYLRQGLNDDAMNIYNRLLKMYPGNEEILRRIREIGGTPEEEQAVEGEMDVESKTPAEGEEPVVEAGTEEDIYESVTEEIIEEGVDQDEVPQTEDVPEPSLESEVLEIFEEFKKGISDELEDEDYETHYNLGIAYKEMGLLDDAIKEFQVARNDPERKIQVLTMLGICYMEKKLYSLAIKAFTEALENMTERDESYWGLRYDLADAYERHGDLRNALNHYIDVFDWDSSFREVSKKVSDLRKKVSPSEEKPEVAQSEDNNKKPKKDRISYI
;
A
#
# COMPACT_ATOMS: atom_id res chain seq x y z
N MET A 1 -35.70 28.92 -0.65
CA MET A 1 -35.59 28.47 0.75
C MET A 1 -34.87 29.54 1.54
N PRO A 2 -35.14 29.74 2.84
CA PRO A 2 -34.41 30.72 3.64
C PRO A 2 -32.91 30.35 3.69
N ASP A 3 -32.05 31.35 3.51
CA ASP A 3 -30.60 31.23 3.61
C ASP A 3 -30.16 30.97 5.08
N ARG A 4 -29.04 30.27 5.31
CA ARG A 4 -28.51 29.88 6.64
C ARG A 4 -28.45 31.07 7.59
N THR A 5 -28.02 32.22 7.08
CA THR A 5 -27.93 33.49 7.81
C THR A 5 -29.29 33.97 8.36
N THR A 6 -30.37 33.69 7.64
CA THR A 6 -31.74 34.04 8.05
C THR A 6 -32.21 33.13 9.18
N ILE A 7 -31.96 31.82 9.04
CA ILE A 7 -32.26 30.81 10.07
C ILE A 7 -31.48 31.11 11.35
N PHE A 8 -30.19 31.44 11.25
CA PHE A 8 -29.35 31.82 12.37
C PHE A 8 -29.92 33.01 13.15
N LYS A 9 -30.26 34.12 12.46
CA LYS A 9 -30.85 35.31 13.09
C LYS A 9 -32.19 35.02 13.77
N GLU A 10 -33.00 34.12 13.22
CA GLU A 10 -34.28 33.74 13.80
C GLU A 10 -34.12 32.80 14.99
N ALA A 11 -33.21 31.82 14.91
CA ALA A 11 -32.84 30.95 16.03
C ALA A 11 -32.31 31.76 17.23
N GLN A 12 -31.46 32.76 17.00
CA GLN A 12 -30.97 33.65 18.06
C GLN A 12 -32.08 34.44 18.77
N LYS A 13 -33.12 34.87 18.04
CA LYS A 13 -34.29 35.53 18.65
C LYS A 13 -35.06 34.58 19.56
N PHE A 14 -35.06 33.29 19.27
CA PHE A 14 -35.65 32.28 20.16
C PHE A 14 -34.76 32.00 21.36
N ILE A 15 -33.44 31.87 21.16
CA ILE A 15 -32.45 31.65 22.22
C ILE A 15 -32.47 32.79 23.25
N SER A 16 -32.44 34.05 22.80
CA SER A 16 -32.49 35.23 23.70
C SER A 16 -33.80 35.35 24.50
N LYS A 17 -34.87 34.66 24.06
CA LYS A 17 -36.14 34.55 24.79
C LYS A 17 -36.23 33.29 25.66
N GLY A 18 -35.15 32.53 25.79
CA GLY A 18 -35.12 31.24 26.48
C GLY A 18 -35.89 30.11 25.78
N GLN A 19 -36.32 30.32 24.53
CA GLN A 19 -37.12 29.36 23.75
C GLN A 19 -36.22 28.39 22.97
N ILE A 20 -35.35 27.67 23.68
CA ILE A 20 -34.32 26.79 23.07
C ILE A 20 -34.94 25.70 22.18
N ASP A 21 -36.07 25.11 22.58
CA ASP A 21 -36.75 24.07 21.77
C ASP A 21 -37.20 24.57 20.39
N ARG A 22 -37.64 25.83 20.29
CA ARG A 22 -38.03 26.42 19.01
C ARG A 22 -36.83 26.72 18.12
N ALA A 23 -35.70 27.11 18.74
CA ALA A 23 -34.44 27.30 18.02
C ALA A 23 -33.93 25.96 17.47
N ILE A 24 -33.98 24.89 18.25
CA ILE A 24 -33.62 23.53 17.82
C ILE A 24 -34.49 23.08 16.65
N GLN A 25 -35.82 23.19 16.77
CA GLN A 25 -36.74 22.78 15.72
C GLN A 25 -36.48 23.52 14.40
N LEU A 26 -36.17 24.81 14.48
CA LEU A 26 -35.84 25.62 13.30
C LEU A 26 -34.58 25.11 12.59
N TRP A 27 -33.53 24.78 13.34
CA TRP A 27 -32.29 24.22 12.80
C TRP A 27 -32.47 22.80 12.27
N GLU A 28 -33.27 21.97 12.92
CA GLU A 28 -33.61 20.62 12.45
C GLU A 28 -34.36 20.65 11.12
N ASP A 29 -35.30 21.57 10.94
CA ASP A 29 -36.04 21.71 9.69
C ASP A 29 -35.18 22.28 8.55
N TYR A 30 -34.17 23.08 8.89
CA TYR A 30 -33.17 23.58 7.95
C TYR A 30 -32.20 22.46 7.50
N VAL A 31 -31.64 21.70 8.45
CA VAL A 31 -30.62 20.67 8.14
C VAL A 31 -31.19 19.49 7.35
N LYS A 32 -32.49 19.19 7.49
CA LYS A 32 -33.17 18.18 6.64
C LYS A 32 -33.12 18.51 5.16
N GLN A 33 -33.08 19.80 4.82
CA GLN A 33 -33.04 20.27 3.43
C GLN A 33 -31.61 20.60 2.98
N ASN A 34 -30.72 20.90 3.92
CA ASN A 34 -29.33 21.26 3.68
C ASN A 34 -28.44 20.59 4.73
N PRO A 35 -28.07 19.31 4.57
CA PRO A 35 -27.14 18.63 5.47
C PRO A 35 -25.79 19.37 5.50
N ASP A 36 -25.32 19.70 6.70
CA ASP A 36 -24.06 20.42 6.91
C ASP A 36 -23.51 20.10 8.30
N GLY A 37 -22.23 19.76 8.38
CA GLY A 37 -21.53 19.42 9.61
C GLY A 37 -21.64 20.52 10.67
N ASN A 38 -21.47 21.79 10.29
CA ASN A 38 -21.54 22.91 11.24
C ASN A 38 -22.95 23.07 11.83
N THR A 39 -23.97 22.86 11.00
CA THR A 39 -25.37 22.90 11.41
C THR A 39 -25.69 21.77 12.39
N TYR A 40 -25.19 20.54 12.15
CA TYR A 40 -25.31 19.45 13.12
C TYR A 40 -24.62 19.76 14.45
N ASN A 41 -23.41 20.32 14.44
CA ASN A 41 -22.71 20.75 15.66
C ASN A 41 -23.52 21.80 16.44
N THR A 42 -24.06 22.79 15.75
CA THR A 42 -24.91 23.83 16.35
C THR A 42 -26.15 23.24 17.04
N ILE A 43 -26.80 22.25 16.40
CA ILE A 43 -27.95 21.56 17.00
C ILE A 43 -27.51 20.76 18.24
N GLY A 44 -26.36 20.09 18.17
CA GLY A 44 -25.77 19.37 19.30
C GLY A 44 -25.53 20.28 20.51
N ASP A 45 -24.94 21.46 20.29
CA ASP A 45 -24.69 22.45 21.35
C ASP A 45 -25.99 22.97 21.98
N LEU A 46 -27.04 23.19 21.17
CA LEU A 46 -28.35 23.58 21.69
C LEU A 46 -29.01 22.47 22.51
N TYR A 47 -28.89 21.21 22.07
CA TYR A 47 -29.36 20.06 22.83
C TYR A 47 -28.62 19.93 24.15
N TYR A 48 -27.31 20.13 24.15
CA TYR A 48 -26.48 20.12 25.36
C TYR A 48 -26.91 21.20 26.35
N ARG A 49 -27.06 22.45 25.88
CA ARG A 49 -27.55 23.58 26.70
C ARG A 49 -28.94 23.34 27.28
N SER A 50 -29.77 22.56 26.59
CA SER A 50 -31.10 22.16 27.08
C SER A 50 -31.09 20.99 28.07
N GLY A 51 -29.91 20.47 28.43
CA GLY A 51 -29.73 19.33 29.34
C GLY A 51 -29.99 17.96 28.70
N ARG A 52 -30.25 17.89 27.39
CA ARG A 52 -30.53 16.65 26.65
C ARG A 52 -29.24 16.09 26.05
N LYS A 53 -28.40 15.51 26.92
CA LYS A 53 -27.05 15.04 26.55
C LYS A 53 -27.06 13.95 25.48
N ASP A 54 -27.94 12.96 25.56
CA ASP A 54 -28.01 11.86 24.57
C ASP A 54 -28.23 12.38 23.15
N LYS A 55 -29.14 13.35 23.00
CA LYS A 55 -29.39 14.00 21.71
C LYS A 55 -28.23 14.89 21.27
N ALA A 56 -27.53 15.53 22.20
CA ALA A 56 -26.36 16.32 21.86
C ALA A 56 -25.29 15.43 21.21
N ILE A 57 -25.00 14.28 21.84
CA ILE A 57 -24.03 13.28 21.35
C ILE A 57 -24.45 12.75 19.97
N GLU A 58 -25.73 12.40 19.78
CA GLU A 58 -26.26 11.96 18.48
C GLU A 58 -25.98 12.98 17.35
N TYR A 59 -26.19 14.28 17.63
CA TYR A 59 -25.95 15.34 16.65
C TYR A 59 -24.45 15.66 16.47
N PHE A 60 -23.63 15.51 17.50
CA PHE A 60 -22.18 15.59 17.36
C PHE A 60 -21.63 14.46 16.49
N HIS A 61 -22.13 13.23 16.62
CA HIS A 61 -21.78 12.11 15.73
C HIS A 61 -22.13 12.43 14.27
N LYS A 62 -23.36 12.91 14.01
CA LYS A 62 -23.76 13.35 12.65
C LYS A 62 -22.84 14.44 12.09
N SER A 63 -22.40 15.36 12.94
CA SER A 63 -21.46 16.40 12.55
C SER A 63 -20.08 15.82 12.21
N ALA A 64 -19.55 14.96 13.08
CA ALA A 64 -18.24 14.33 12.91
C ALA A 64 -18.20 13.43 11.67
N ASP A 65 -19.20 12.57 11.50
CA ASP A 65 -19.35 11.68 10.34
C ASP A 65 -19.46 12.48 9.03
N PHE A 66 -20.18 13.60 9.04
CA PHE A 66 -20.27 14.49 7.87
C PHE A 66 -18.89 15.05 7.49
N PHE A 67 -18.16 15.61 8.45
CA PHE A 67 -16.82 16.15 8.18
C PHE A 67 -15.82 15.07 7.75
N HIS A 68 -15.91 13.88 8.34
CA HIS A 68 -15.06 12.75 7.97
C HIS A 68 -15.32 12.31 6.51
N ASN A 69 -16.59 12.15 6.12
CA ASN A 69 -16.96 11.76 4.76
C ASN A 69 -16.58 12.81 3.70
N GLU A 70 -16.53 14.09 4.08
CA GLU A 70 -16.08 15.20 3.22
C GLU A 70 -14.55 15.38 3.23
N GLY A 71 -13.79 14.53 3.93
CA GLY A 71 -12.32 14.59 3.99
C GLY A 71 -11.76 15.59 5.00
N PHE A 72 -12.60 16.28 5.78
CA PHE A 72 -12.16 17.22 6.82
C PHE A 72 -11.78 16.50 8.14
N LEU A 73 -10.73 15.67 8.07
CA LEU A 73 -10.32 14.77 9.17
C LEU A 73 -10.05 15.50 10.50
N THR A 74 -9.37 16.65 10.48
CA THR A 74 -9.06 17.43 11.69
C THR A 74 -10.32 17.91 12.41
N ARG A 75 -11.35 18.34 11.65
CA ARG A 75 -12.63 18.79 12.21
C ARG A 75 -13.43 17.61 12.76
N ALA A 76 -13.45 16.49 12.04
CA ALA A 76 -14.07 15.27 12.51
C ALA A 76 -13.42 14.78 13.82
N GLN A 77 -12.09 14.76 13.89
CA GLN A 77 -11.34 14.37 15.08
C GLN A 77 -11.67 15.28 16.28
N ALA A 78 -11.74 16.61 16.08
CA ALA A 78 -12.13 17.55 17.12
C ALA A 78 -13.56 17.28 17.66
N LEU A 79 -14.49 16.88 16.79
CA LEU A 79 -15.85 16.54 17.19
C LEU A 79 -15.93 15.20 17.92
N TYR A 80 -15.18 14.17 17.49
CA TYR A 80 -15.09 12.93 18.26
C TYR A 80 -14.44 13.15 19.64
N LYS A 81 -13.41 14.00 19.74
CA LYS A 81 -12.86 14.44 21.04
C LYS A 81 -13.92 15.11 21.92
N LYS A 82 -14.69 16.03 21.33
CA LYS A 82 -15.80 16.70 22.02
C LYS A 82 -16.84 15.69 22.52
N ILE A 83 -17.14 14.64 21.75
CA ILE A 83 -18.02 13.55 22.19
C ILE A 83 -17.42 12.82 23.39
N LEU A 84 -16.13 12.43 23.34
CA LEU A 84 -15.46 11.74 24.44
C LEU A 84 -15.38 12.58 25.73
N ASN A 85 -15.26 13.90 25.63
CA ASN A 85 -15.34 14.79 26.79
C ASN A 85 -16.71 14.73 27.50
N TYR A 86 -17.79 14.50 26.74
CA TYR A 86 -19.15 14.39 27.30
C TYR A 86 -19.53 12.96 27.70
N SER A 87 -19.04 11.99 26.94
CA SER A 87 -19.28 10.56 27.10
C SER A 87 -17.97 9.81 26.88
N PRO A 88 -17.15 9.64 27.95
CA PRO A 88 -15.82 9.03 27.85
C PRO A 88 -15.82 7.59 27.33
N ASN A 89 -16.95 6.89 27.40
CA ASN A 89 -17.09 5.51 26.94
C ASN A 89 -17.99 5.42 25.69
N ASP A 90 -18.05 6.48 24.87
CA ASP A 90 -18.77 6.43 23.60
C ASP A 90 -18.04 5.49 22.62
N PRO A 91 -18.66 4.35 22.24
CA PRO A 91 -17.96 3.31 21.49
C PRO A 91 -17.68 3.72 20.05
N GLN A 92 -18.58 4.50 19.43
CA GLN A 92 -18.43 4.97 18.05
C GLN A 92 -17.31 6.00 17.94
N ALA A 93 -17.20 6.93 18.89
CA ALA A 93 -16.14 7.93 18.89
C ALA A 93 -14.76 7.30 19.07
N HIS A 94 -14.62 6.33 19.98
CA HIS A 94 -13.38 5.54 20.12
C HIS A 94 -13.03 4.81 18.84
N PHE A 95 -13.99 4.10 18.23
CA PHE A 95 -13.74 3.38 16.98
C PHE A 95 -13.31 4.33 15.84
N LYS A 96 -13.96 5.49 15.70
CA LYS A 96 -13.62 6.47 14.67
C LYS A 96 -12.26 7.12 14.86
N ILE A 97 -11.86 7.39 16.11
CA ILE A 97 -10.50 7.86 16.40
C ILE A 97 -9.48 6.75 16.12
N GLY A 98 -9.79 5.50 16.45
CA GLY A 98 -8.97 4.35 16.10
C GLY A 98 -8.72 4.25 14.59
N LEU A 99 -9.76 4.40 13.76
CA LEU A 99 -9.65 4.42 12.30
C LEU A 99 -8.75 5.56 11.80
N MET A 100 -8.92 6.77 12.35
CA MET A 100 -8.06 7.91 11.98
C MET A 100 -6.59 7.68 12.36
N ASN A 101 -6.33 6.96 13.44
CA ASN A 101 -4.97 6.61 13.86
C ASN A 101 -4.40 5.49 12.98
N GLU A 102 -5.20 4.50 12.60
CA GLU A 102 -4.84 3.47 11.61
C GLU A 102 -4.45 4.10 10.27
N GLU A 103 -5.25 5.03 9.74
CA GLU A 103 -4.97 5.78 8.50
C GLU A 103 -3.65 6.56 8.57
N LYS A 104 -3.26 7.02 9.77
CA LYS A 104 -1.99 7.73 10.01
C LYS A 104 -0.81 6.79 10.28
N GLY A 105 -1.02 5.47 10.30
CA GLY A 105 0.00 4.49 10.68
C GLY A 105 0.31 4.44 12.18
N LEU A 106 -0.50 5.08 13.02
CA LEU A 106 -0.35 5.11 14.48
C LEU A 106 -0.94 3.84 15.11
N VAL A 107 -0.35 2.69 14.82
CA VAL A 107 -0.90 1.36 15.19
C VAL A 107 -1.14 1.22 16.70
N THR A 108 -0.21 1.71 17.52
CA THR A 108 -0.33 1.62 18.99
C THR A 108 -1.55 2.39 19.51
N ASP A 109 -1.77 3.60 19.01
CA ASP A 109 -2.95 4.38 19.37
C ASP A 109 -4.22 3.76 18.78
N ALA A 110 -4.18 3.30 17.52
CA ALA A 110 -5.31 2.63 16.89
C ALA A 110 -5.80 1.46 17.76
N ILE A 111 -4.90 0.57 18.20
CA ILE A 111 -5.23 -0.56 19.08
C ILE A 111 -5.74 -0.08 20.45
N LYS A 112 -5.15 0.96 21.04
CA LYS A 112 -5.64 1.54 22.31
C LYS A 112 -7.09 2.00 22.21
N TYR A 113 -7.44 2.74 21.16
CA TYR A 113 -8.81 3.22 20.94
C TYR A 113 -9.77 2.10 20.51
N TYR A 114 -9.32 1.13 19.72
CA TYR A 114 -10.11 -0.05 19.37
C TYR A 114 -10.43 -0.92 20.59
N LEU A 115 -9.48 -1.09 21.50
CA LEU A 115 -9.72 -1.79 22.76
C LEU A 115 -10.76 -1.08 23.63
N ALA A 116 -10.71 0.25 23.71
CA ALA A 116 -11.74 1.05 24.40
C ALA A 116 -13.13 0.91 23.74
N ALA A 117 -13.19 0.93 22.41
CA ALA A 117 -14.43 0.72 21.66
C ALA A 117 -14.98 -0.70 21.85
N ALA A 118 -14.12 -1.73 21.74
CA ALA A 118 -14.48 -3.13 21.95
C ALA A 118 -15.04 -3.37 23.35
N ASP A 119 -14.44 -2.75 24.38
CA ASP A 119 -14.94 -2.83 25.76
C ASP A 119 -16.36 -2.26 25.90
N ALA A 120 -16.57 -1.06 25.36
CA ALA A 120 -17.87 -0.40 25.38
C ALA A 120 -18.94 -1.20 24.60
N TYR A 121 -18.62 -1.76 23.43
CA TYR A 121 -19.54 -2.60 22.64
C TYR A 121 -19.81 -3.96 23.30
N ALA A 122 -18.81 -4.58 23.93
CA ALA A 122 -18.98 -5.81 24.69
C ALA A 122 -19.97 -5.62 25.85
N LYS A 123 -19.83 -4.51 26.59
CA LYS A 123 -20.76 -4.11 27.66
C LYS A 123 -22.17 -3.78 27.13
N ALA A 124 -22.25 -3.16 25.96
CA ALA A 124 -23.50 -2.90 25.27
C ALA A 124 -24.17 -4.15 24.68
N ARG A 125 -23.47 -5.31 24.67
CA ARG A 125 -23.89 -6.57 24.04
C ARG A 125 -24.10 -6.46 22.53
N ASP A 126 -23.39 -5.53 21.89
CA ASP A 126 -23.38 -5.39 20.44
C ASP A 126 -22.33 -6.32 19.84
N ARG A 127 -22.77 -7.53 19.45
CA ARG A 127 -21.89 -8.57 18.93
C ARG A 127 -21.29 -8.22 17.58
N GLU A 128 -22.02 -7.51 16.74
CA GLU A 128 -21.62 -7.21 15.35
C GLU A 128 -20.45 -6.23 15.32
N GLU A 129 -20.58 -5.11 16.04
CA GLU A 129 -19.49 -4.12 16.14
C GLU A 129 -18.30 -4.66 16.95
N LEU A 130 -18.54 -5.45 18.00
CA LEU A 130 -17.45 -6.11 18.74
C LEU A 130 -16.63 -7.03 17.83
N GLN A 131 -17.27 -7.86 17.00
CA GLN A 131 -16.57 -8.72 16.04
C GLN A 131 -15.78 -7.90 15.03
N ARG A 132 -16.38 -6.83 14.49
CA ARG A 132 -15.73 -5.93 13.54
C ARG A 132 -14.45 -5.31 14.11
N ILE A 133 -14.51 -4.81 15.34
CA ILE A 133 -13.36 -4.16 15.99
C ILE A 133 -12.31 -5.18 16.40
N SER A 134 -12.73 -6.32 16.96
CA SER A 134 -11.81 -7.41 17.33
C SER A 134 -11.02 -7.88 16.11
N LYS A 135 -11.68 -8.03 14.96
CA LYS A 135 -11.01 -8.35 13.70
C LYS A 135 -9.96 -7.29 13.32
N ARG A 136 -10.27 -6.01 13.45
CA ARG A 136 -9.29 -4.94 13.16
C ARG A 136 -8.10 -4.94 14.09
N ILE A 137 -8.28 -5.27 15.38
CA ILE A 137 -7.17 -5.43 16.32
C ILE A 137 -6.25 -6.57 15.87
N VAL A 138 -6.82 -7.71 15.44
CA VAL A 138 -6.04 -8.85 14.93
C VAL A 138 -5.36 -8.52 13.61
N ASP A 139 -6.06 -7.87 12.66
CA ASP A 139 -5.50 -7.51 11.36
C ASP A 139 -4.31 -6.52 11.48
N LEU A 140 -4.29 -5.67 12.51
CA LEU A 140 -3.19 -4.74 12.79
C LEU A 140 -1.96 -5.39 13.43
N ALA A 141 -2.14 -6.53 14.08
CA ALA A 141 -1.08 -7.24 14.78
C ALA A 141 -1.28 -8.77 14.67
N PRO A 142 -1.22 -9.34 13.45
CA PRO A 142 -1.59 -10.73 13.20
C PRO A 142 -0.64 -11.73 13.89
N ASP A 143 0.64 -11.36 13.96
CA ASP A 143 1.72 -12.18 14.53
C ASP A 143 1.84 -12.05 16.05
N ASN A 144 1.15 -11.07 16.66
CA ASN A 144 1.17 -10.88 18.10
C ASN A 144 0.21 -11.87 18.80
N LEU A 145 0.66 -13.12 18.93
CA LEU A 145 -0.10 -14.20 19.56
C LEU A 145 -0.53 -13.85 20.99
N SER A 146 0.31 -13.14 21.75
CA SER A 146 0.03 -12.77 23.15
C SER A 146 -1.20 -11.86 23.27
N LEU A 147 -1.28 -10.83 22.42
CA LEU A 147 -2.43 -9.94 22.27
C LEU A 147 -3.69 -10.74 21.91
N ARG A 148 -3.60 -11.60 20.90
CA ARG A 148 -4.73 -12.40 20.41
C ARG A 148 -5.29 -13.34 21.49
N VAL A 149 -4.41 -14.01 22.23
CA VAL A 149 -4.79 -14.86 23.37
C VAL A 149 -5.51 -14.05 24.46
N LYS A 150 -5.01 -12.86 24.81
CA LYS A 150 -5.66 -11.99 25.79
C LYS A 150 -7.01 -11.49 25.32
N LEU A 151 -7.14 -11.15 24.04
CA LEU A 151 -8.41 -10.74 23.44
C LEU A 151 -9.43 -11.89 23.50
N ALA A 152 -9.03 -13.12 23.16
CA ALA A 152 -9.89 -14.30 23.27
C ALA A 152 -10.33 -14.57 24.73
N GLN A 153 -9.42 -14.45 25.71
CA GLN A 153 -9.74 -14.57 27.14
C GLN A 153 -10.73 -13.49 27.59
N TYR A 154 -10.58 -12.27 27.10
CA TYR A 154 -11.49 -11.17 27.37
C TYR A 154 -12.89 -11.45 26.81
N LEU A 155 -12.99 -11.85 25.53
CA LEU A 155 -14.26 -12.24 24.90
C LEU A 155 -14.94 -13.39 25.66
N GLN A 156 -14.18 -14.38 26.12
CA GLN A 156 -14.66 -15.49 26.93
C GLN A 156 -15.24 -14.98 28.26
N LYS A 157 -14.53 -14.09 28.97
CA LYS A 157 -14.97 -13.53 30.26
C LYS A 157 -16.25 -12.72 30.12
N GLU A 158 -16.36 -11.93 29.06
CA GLU A 158 -17.57 -11.15 28.77
C GLU A 158 -18.76 -12.01 28.30
N GLY A 159 -18.53 -13.29 27.98
CA GLY A 159 -19.56 -14.26 27.63
C GLY A 159 -19.77 -14.46 26.13
N PHE A 160 -18.88 -13.91 25.30
CA PHE A 160 -18.84 -14.14 23.85
C PHE A 160 -18.07 -15.44 23.55
N ILE A 161 -18.58 -16.55 24.09
CA ILE A 161 -17.91 -17.86 24.11
C ILE A 161 -17.63 -18.42 22.71
N GLU A 162 -18.56 -18.25 21.77
CA GLU A 162 -18.38 -18.69 20.39
C GLU A 162 -17.27 -17.87 19.69
N ASP A 163 -17.22 -16.57 19.93
CA ASP A 163 -16.24 -15.67 19.29
C ASP A 163 -14.84 -15.92 19.85
N ALA A 164 -14.73 -16.14 21.16
CA ALA A 164 -13.48 -16.58 21.79
C ALA A 164 -12.99 -17.94 21.26
N ALA A 165 -13.90 -18.90 21.05
CA ALA A 165 -13.54 -20.20 20.49
C ALA A 165 -13.08 -20.11 19.03
N LYS A 166 -13.68 -19.22 18.22
CA LYS A 166 -13.20 -18.91 16.87
C LYS A 166 -11.80 -18.31 16.91
N GLU A 167 -11.54 -17.37 17.81
CA GLU A 167 -10.21 -16.78 17.94
C GLU A 167 -9.16 -17.82 18.35
N TYR A 168 -9.44 -18.67 19.33
CA TYR A 168 -8.52 -19.77 19.68
C TYR A 168 -8.28 -20.76 18.52
N LEU A 169 -9.29 -21.01 17.68
CA LEU A 169 -9.12 -21.81 16.47
C LEU A 169 -8.15 -21.14 15.49
N GLU A 170 -8.28 -19.83 15.26
CA GLU A 170 -7.36 -19.10 14.38
C GLU A 170 -5.96 -18.99 14.98
N ILE A 171 -5.82 -18.80 16.30
CA ILE A 171 -4.51 -18.83 17.00
C ILE A 171 -3.84 -20.19 16.81
N GLY A 172 -4.61 -21.28 16.93
CA GLY A 172 -4.13 -22.64 16.68
C GLY A 172 -3.59 -22.83 15.26
N ARG A 173 -4.27 -22.27 14.24
CA ARG A 173 -3.79 -22.28 12.84
C ARG A 173 -2.49 -21.52 12.68
N THR A 174 -2.38 -20.32 13.25
CA THR A 174 -1.13 -19.55 13.20
C THR A 174 0.03 -20.31 13.87
N CYS A 175 -0.22 -21.00 14.99
CA CYS A 175 0.80 -21.84 15.63
C CYS A 175 1.16 -23.08 14.79
N GLU A 176 0.20 -23.64 14.03
CA GLU A 176 0.46 -24.76 13.12
C GLU A 176 1.32 -24.32 11.93
N GLU A 177 1.02 -23.14 11.36
CA GLU A 177 1.80 -22.52 10.29
C GLU A 177 3.22 -22.14 10.73
N SER A 178 3.41 -21.69 11.99
CA SER A 178 4.74 -21.45 12.56
C SER A 178 5.51 -22.75 12.87
N GLY A 179 4.84 -23.91 12.83
CA GLY A 179 5.42 -25.22 13.15
C GLY A 179 5.41 -25.56 14.64
N ASP A 180 4.78 -24.72 15.49
CA ASP A 180 4.64 -24.93 16.93
C ASP A 180 3.47 -25.89 17.26
N ILE A 181 3.64 -27.16 16.85
CA ILE A 181 2.62 -28.22 16.92
C ILE A 181 2.00 -28.39 18.32
N ASP A 182 2.81 -28.27 19.39
CA ASP A 182 2.29 -28.44 20.75
C ASP A 182 1.36 -27.29 21.15
N GLN A 183 1.67 -26.04 20.79
CA GLN A 183 0.79 -24.90 21.06
C GLN A 183 -0.46 -24.94 20.18
N ALA A 184 -0.33 -25.31 18.90
CA ALA A 184 -1.46 -25.50 18.00
C ALA A 184 -2.47 -26.50 18.59
N ARG A 185 -1.98 -27.64 19.10
CA ARG A 185 -2.81 -28.65 19.78
C ARG A 185 -3.54 -28.05 20.98
N GLU A 186 -2.83 -27.35 21.87
CA GLU A 186 -3.42 -26.75 23.07
C GLU A 186 -4.57 -25.80 22.71
N PHE A 187 -4.39 -24.92 21.73
CA PHE A 187 -5.42 -23.96 21.33
C PHE A 187 -6.59 -24.60 20.58
N TYR A 188 -6.36 -25.59 19.73
CA TYR A 188 -7.46 -26.34 19.09
C TYR A 188 -8.30 -27.12 20.10
N GLU A 189 -7.66 -27.81 21.06
CA GLU A 189 -8.36 -28.52 22.12
C GLU A 189 -9.13 -27.54 23.01
N LEU A 190 -8.52 -26.40 23.37
CA LEU A 190 -9.19 -25.33 24.13
C LEU A 190 -10.42 -24.78 23.41
N ALA A 191 -10.32 -24.51 22.10
CA ALA A 191 -11.44 -24.05 21.28
C ALA A 191 -12.60 -25.07 21.30
N LEU A 192 -12.27 -26.37 21.15
CA LEU A 192 -13.26 -27.46 21.14
C LEU A 192 -13.93 -27.65 22.51
N GLU A 193 -13.17 -27.51 23.60
CA GLU A 193 -13.70 -27.58 24.96
C GLU A 193 -14.60 -26.40 25.28
N LEU A 194 -14.19 -25.20 24.85
CA LEU A 194 -14.90 -23.95 25.12
C LEU A 194 -16.24 -23.88 24.39
N TYR A 195 -16.27 -24.23 23.10
CA TYR A 195 -17.49 -24.24 22.31
C TYR A 195 -17.59 -25.48 21.41
N PRO A 196 -18.01 -26.65 21.95
CA PRO A 196 -18.09 -27.90 21.18
C PRO A 196 -19.05 -27.88 19.99
N ARG A 197 -19.97 -26.91 19.95
CA ARG A 197 -20.93 -26.71 18.84
C ARG A 197 -20.35 -25.90 17.69
N LEU A 198 -19.10 -25.45 17.78
CA LEU A 198 -18.42 -24.80 16.67
C LEU A 198 -18.13 -25.86 15.60
N ARG A 199 -18.94 -25.85 14.55
CA ARG A 199 -18.85 -26.82 13.45
C ARG A 199 -17.47 -26.80 12.77
N ASP A 200 -16.89 -25.62 12.59
CA ASP A 200 -15.65 -25.45 11.82
C ASP A 200 -14.39 -25.97 12.54
N ILE A 201 -14.46 -26.25 13.85
CA ILE A 201 -13.35 -26.89 14.57
C ILE A 201 -13.11 -28.32 14.09
N TYR A 202 -14.17 -29.06 13.73
CA TYR A 202 -14.05 -30.49 13.47
C TYR A 202 -13.17 -30.81 12.26
N PRO A 203 -13.34 -30.17 11.08
CA PRO A 203 -12.44 -30.39 9.95
C PRO A 203 -11.00 -29.95 10.24
N VAL A 204 -10.81 -28.78 10.87
CA VAL A 204 -9.47 -28.25 11.18
C VAL A 204 -8.70 -29.18 12.12
N LEU A 205 -9.31 -29.55 13.25
CA LEU A 205 -8.67 -30.43 14.23
C LEU A 205 -8.57 -31.88 13.71
N PHE A 206 -9.45 -32.29 12.79
CA PHE A 206 -9.33 -33.55 12.08
C PHE A 206 -8.08 -33.57 11.20
N ASP A 207 -7.91 -32.56 10.35
CA ASP A 207 -6.74 -32.41 9.47
C ASP A 207 -5.44 -32.36 10.29
N PHE A 208 -5.45 -31.63 11.41
CA PHE A 208 -4.35 -31.60 12.37
C PHE A 208 -4.02 -32.99 12.94
N TYR A 209 -5.00 -33.74 13.45
CA TYR A 209 -4.74 -35.11 13.94
C TYR A 209 -4.31 -36.06 12.82
N LEU A 210 -4.81 -35.87 11.61
CA LEU A 210 -4.46 -36.69 10.45
C LEU A 210 -3.00 -36.46 10.03
N SER A 211 -2.53 -35.20 10.06
CA SER A 211 -1.15 -34.82 9.75
C SER A 211 -0.16 -35.39 10.77
N GLN A 212 -0.58 -35.50 12.04
CA GLN A 212 0.20 -36.12 13.12
C GLN A 212 0.07 -37.65 13.19
N GLU A 213 -0.65 -38.29 12.25
CA GLU A 213 -0.98 -39.73 12.24
C GLU A 213 -1.71 -40.23 13.51
N GLU A 214 -2.36 -39.33 14.24
CA GLU A 214 -3.10 -39.62 15.49
C GLU A 214 -4.54 -40.09 15.18
N TYR A 215 -4.68 -41.19 14.42
CA TYR A 215 -5.97 -41.69 13.91
C TYR A 215 -7.02 -41.98 14.99
N GLU A 216 -6.59 -42.44 16.17
CA GLU A 216 -7.49 -42.75 17.29
C GLU A 216 -8.17 -41.48 17.83
N LYS A 217 -7.43 -40.36 17.90
CA LYS A 217 -7.98 -39.07 18.30
C LYS A 217 -8.91 -38.52 17.23
N ALA A 218 -8.52 -38.60 15.96
CA ALA A 218 -9.36 -38.22 14.83
C ALA A 218 -10.70 -38.97 14.84
N GLU A 219 -10.71 -40.29 15.08
CA GLU A 219 -11.94 -41.08 15.19
C GLU A 219 -12.83 -40.60 16.35
N SER A 220 -12.23 -40.33 17.52
CA SER A 220 -12.95 -39.85 18.70
C SER A 220 -13.56 -38.45 18.47
N LEU A 221 -12.84 -37.57 17.78
CA LEU A 221 -13.27 -36.23 17.41
C LEU A 221 -14.46 -36.29 16.46
N LEU A 222 -14.38 -37.08 15.39
CA LEU A 222 -15.46 -37.23 14.41
C LEU A 222 -16.71 -37.84 15.03
N LYS A 223 -16.56 -38.79 15.97
CA LYS A 223 -17.70 -39.32 16.71
C LYS A 223 -18.42 -38.22 17.50
N LYS A 224 -17.67 -37.37 18.21
CA LYS A 224 -18.24 -36.22 18.94
C LYS A 224 -18.88 -35.22 17.98
N GLY A 225 -18.24 -34.95 16.85
CA GLY A 225 -18.76 -34.08 15.79
C GLY A 225 -20.11 -34.58 15.27
N LYS A 226 -20.22 -35.87 14.98
CA LYS A 226 -21.45 -36.50 14.48
C LYS A 226 -22.57 -36.56 15.52
N GLU A 227 -22.23 -36.64 16.82
CA GLU A 227 -23.23 -36.53 17.90
C GLU A 227 -23.84 -35.12 17.97
N LEU A 228 -23.08 -34.07 17.68
CA LEU A 228 -23.53 -32.67 17.72
C LEU A 228 -24.06 -32.15 16.39
N HIS A 229 -23.58 -32.69 15.28
CA HIS A 229 -23.87 -32.29 13.90
C HIS A 229 -24.13 -33.55 13.04
N PRO A 230 -25.26 -34.25 13.25
CA PRO A 230 -25.52 -35.57 12.64
C PRO A 230 -25.68 -35.56 11.12
N ASP A 231 -26.07 -34.42 10.54
CA ASP A 231 -26.33 -34.24 9.11
C ASP A 231 -25.23 -33.40 8.42
N ASP A 232 -24.08 -33.20 9.07
CA ASP A 232 -22.98 -32.41 8.50
C ASP A 232 -22.12 -33.25 7.55
N ILE A 233 -22.20 -32.89 6.28
CA ILE A 233 -21.57 -33.59 5.16
C ILE A 233 -20.04 -33.48 5.20
N GLU A 234 -19.48 -32.42 5.77
CA GLU A 234 -18.03 -32.24 5.88
C GLU A 234 -17.44 -33.16 6.95
N ILE A 235 -18.17 -33.37 8.05
CA ILE A 235 -17.78 -34.34 9.08
C ILE A 235 -17.84 -35.77 8.50
N ASP A 236 -18.84 -36.06 7.67
CA ASP A 236 -18.89 -37.32 6.92
C ASP A 236 -17.72 -37.45 5.93
N PHE A 237 -17.34 -36.37 5.24
CA PHE A 237 -16.19 -36.35 4.35
C PHE A 237 -14.88 -36.65 5.10
N CYS A 238 -14.66 -36.01 6.25
CA CYS A 238 -13.52 -36.31 7.13
C CYS A 238 -13.52 -37.79 7.58
N GLN A 239 -14.70 -38.36 7.84
CA GLN A 239 -14.83 -39.80 8.16
C GLN A 239 -14.39 -40.69 6.99
N ALA A 240 -14.73 -40.31 5.75
CA ALA A 240 -14.27 -41.04 4.56
C ALA A 240 -12.75 -40.94 4.37
N GLU A 241 -12.15 -39.78 4.63
CA GLU A 241 -10.69 -39.60 4.60
C GLU A 241 -9.99 -40.47 5.63
N LEU A 242 -10.51 -40.52 6.87
CA LEU A 242 -9.98 -41.40 7.92
C LEU A 242 -10.06 -42.87 7.51
N TYR A 243 -11.17 -43.29 6.90
CA TYR A 243 -11.33 -44.65 6.40
C TYR A 243 -10.34 -44.99 5.29
N LYS A 244 -10.09 -44.07 4.35
CA LYS A 244 -9.03 -44.25 3.33
C LYS A 244 -7.66 -44.42 3.99
N LYS A 245 -7.31 -43.56 4.95
CA LYS A 245 -6.00 -43.61 5.65
C LYS A 245 -5.80 -44.88 6.48
N THR A 246 -6.85 -45.38 7.10
CA THR A 246 -6.83 -46.63 7.89
C THR A 246 -6.99 -47.89 7.03
N GLY A 247 -7.15 -47.76 5.71
CA GLY A 247 -7.26 -48.86 4.75
C GLY A 247 -8.68 -49.45 4.59
N ASN A 248 -9.70 -48.83 5.20
CA ASN A 248 -11.10 -49.19 5.03
C ASN A 248 -11.69 -48.53 3.76
N ASN A 249 -11.19 -48.92 2.59
CA ASN A 249 -11.61 -48.34 1.31
C ASN A 249 -13.10 -48.53 1.02
N ASP A 250 -13.68 -49.67 1.39
CA ASP A 250 -15.10 -49.94 1.15
C ASP A 250 -16.01 -49.00 1.95
N GLY A 251 -15.69 -48.77 3.23
CA GLY A 251 -16.40 -47.78 4.05
C GLY A 251 -16.24 -46.36 3.53
N ALA A 252 -15.03 -45.99 3.07
CA ALA A 252 -14.78 -44.66 2.50
C ALA A 252 -15.63 -44.44 1.23
N LYS A 253 -15.64 -45.41 0.30
CA LYS A 253 -16.45 -45.34 -0.93
C LYS A 253 -17.95 -45.22 -0.64
N GLU A 254 -18.46 -45.98 0.33
CA GLU A 254 -19.89 -45.91 0.70
C GLU A 254 -20.29 -44.49 1.14
N ILE A 255 -19.47 -43.87 1.98
CA ILE A 255 -19.70 -42.49 2.43
C ILE A 255 -19.57 -41.50 1.27
N LEU A 256 -18.51 -41.60 0.46
CA LEU A 256 -18.27 -40.67 -0.66
C LEU A 256 -19.38 -40.73 -1.71
N LEU A 257 -19.83 -41.93 -2.08
CA LEU A 257 -20.93 -42.11 -3.02
C LEU A 257 -22.24 -41.51 -2.48
N ARG A 258 -22.47 -41.62 -1.16
CA ARG A 258 -23.62 -40.96 -0.51
C ARG A 258 -23.47 -39.43 -0.60
N ILE A 259 -22.32 -38.88 -0.20
CA ILE A 259 -22.03 -37.45 -0.27
C ILE A 259 -22.30 -36.91 -1.69
N LEU A 260 -21.71 -37.55 -2.71
CA LEU A 260 -21.84 -37.15 -4.11
C LEU A 260 -23.28 -37.29 -4.64
N SER A 261 -24.12 -38.11 -4.01
CA SER A 261 -25.55 -38.22 -4.34
C SER A 261 -26.42 -37.18 -3.64
N ASP A 262 -25.99 -36.70 -2.48
CA ASP A 262 -26.75 -35.74 -1.65
C ASP A 262 -26.44 -34.28 -2.03
N ILE A 263 -25.25 -34.00 -2.55
CA ILE A 263 -24.81 -32.64 -2.89
C ILE A 263 -24.90 -32.35 -4.39
N SER A 264 -25.22 -31.10 -4.72
CA SER A 264 -25.20 -30.59 -6.10
C SER A 264 -23.79 -30.14 -6.49
N PRO A 265 -23.29 -30.47 -7.70
CA PRO A 265 -22.00 -29.99 -8.20
C PRO A 265 -21.87 -28.46 -8.28
N VAL A 266 -23.00 -27.73 -8.27
CA VAL A 266 -23.03 -26.27 -8.38
C VAL A 266 -22.99 -25.60 -7.01
N ASP A 267 -23.78 -26.07 -6.05
CA ASP A 267 -23.95 -25.39 -4.76
C ASP A 267 -22.78 -25.62 -3.81
N GLN A 268 -22.15 -26.80 -3.88
CA GLN A 268 -21.03 -27.20 -3.01
C GLN A 268 -19.83 -27.68 -3.82
N LYS A 269 -19.48 -26.91 -4.87
CA LYS A 269 -18.45 -27.29 -5.86
C LYS A 269 -17.13 -27.72 -5.23
N SER A 270 -16.63 -27.00 -4.22
CA SER A 270 -15.37 -27.34 -3.53
C SER A 270 -15.41 -28.72 -2.87
N LEU A 271 -16.45 -29.01 -2.08
CA LEU A 271 -16.61 -30.30 -1.42
C LEU A 271 -16.86 -31.42 -2.44
N TYR A 272 -17.64 -31.16 -3.49
CA TYR A 272 -17.88 -32.12 -4.57
C TYR A 272 -16.57 -32.53 -5.27
N VAL A 273 -15.70 -31.56 -5.56
CA VAL A 273 -14.38 -31.81 -6.16
C VAL A 273 -13.49 -32.61 -5.21
N ARG A 274 -13.43 -32.25 -3.92
CA ARG A 274 -12.65 -32.99 -2.90
C ARG A 274 -13.14 -34.43 -2.74
N ALA A 275 -14.46 -34.64 -2.68
CA ALA A 275 -15.08 -35.96 -2.61
C ALA A 275 -14.81 -36.81 -3.86
N SER A 276 -14.95 -36.22 -5.05
CA SER A 276 -14.64 -36.89 -6.32
C SER A 276 -13.16 -37.26 -6.42
N ARG A 277 -12.25 -36.37 -6.02
CA ARG A 277 -10.80 -36.64 -5.97
C ARG A 277 -10.49 -37.80 -5.02
N LEU A 278 -11.03 -37.78 -3.80
CA LEU A 278 -10.79 -38.83 -2.82
C LEU A 278 -11.30 -40.19 -3.29
N LEU A 279 -12.48 -40.22 -3.92
CA LEU A 279 -13.05 -41.43 -4.50
C LEU A 279 -12.23 -41.95 -5.67
N ALA A 280 -11.79 -41.05 -6.56
CA ALA A 280 -10.94 -41.37 -7.68
C ALA A 280 -9.60 -41.96 -7.23
N ASP A 281 -8.96 -41.39 -6.21
CA ASP A 281 -7.73 -41.94 -5.62
C ASP A 281 -7.90 -43.37 -5.12
N ILE A 282 -9.04 -43.67 -4.50
CA ILE A 282 -9.34 -45.02 -4.03
C ILE A 282 -9.46 -45.97 -5.23
N TYR A 283 -10.15 -45.56 -6.30
CA TYR A 283 -10.24 -46.35 -7.52
C TYR A 283 -8.91 -46.53 -8.23
N PHE A 284 -8.07 -45.51 -8.25
CA PHE A 284 -6.72 -45.60 -8.79
C PHE A 284 -5.88 -46.64 -8.05
N ALA A 285 -5.91 -46.61 -6.71
CA ALA A 285 -5.23 -47.59 -5.87
C ALA A 285 -5.78 -49.02 -6.00
N GLU A 286 -7.05 -49.17 -6.39
CA GLU A 286 -7.70 -50.45 -6.69
C GLU A 286 -7.49 -50.90 -8.15
N GLU A 287 -6.65 -50.20 -8.94
CA GLU A 287 -6.39 -50.46 -10.37
C GLU A 287 -7.65 -50.35 -11.26
N LYS A 288 -8.64 -49.56 -10.84
CA LYS A 288 -9.87 -49.27 -11.60
C LYS A 288 -9.73 -47.91 -12.30
N PHE A 289 -8.86 -47.86 -13.30
CA PHE A 289 -8.41 -46.61 -13.91
C PHE A 289 -9.55 -45.84 -14.60
N GLU A 290 -10.52 -46.51 -15.22
CA GLU A 290 -11.64 -45.84 -15.89
C GLU A 290 -12.54 -45.10 -14.88
N LEU A 291 -12.87 -45.74 -13.76
CA LEU A 291 -13.65 -45.09 -12.69
C LEU A 291 -12.86 -43.98 -11.99
N SER A 292 -11.54 -44.15 -11.88
CA SER A 292 -10.65 -43.10 -11.38
C SER A 292 -10.68 -41.90 -12.32
N TRP A 293 -10.62 -42.12 -13.64
CA TRP A 293 -10.63 -41.06 -14.64
C TRP A 293 -11.93 -40.26 -14.59
N GLU A 294 -13.09 -40.91 -14.54
CA GLU A 294 -14.40 -40.24 -14.41
C GLU A 294 -14.45 -39.29 -13.20
N GLY A 295 -13.89 -39.70 -12.06
CA GLY A 295 -13.81 -38.84 -10.87
C GLY A 295 -12.82 -37.68 -11.03
N TYR A 296 -11.69 -37.92 -11.72
CA TYR A 296 -10.69 -36.89 -12.00
C TYR A 296 -11.13 -35.89 -13.08
N GLU A 297 -12.03 -36.23 -14.00
CA GLU A 297 -12.57 -35.28 -14.98
C GLU A 297 -13.21 -34.06 -14.28
N VAL A 298 -13.99 -34.30 -13.22
CA VAL A 298 -14.58 -33.25 -12.38
C VAL A 298 -13.50 -32.37 -11.74
N VAL A 299 -12.41 -32.99 -11.27
CA VAL A 299 -11.29 -32.29 -10.63
C VAL A 299 -10.54 -31.44 -11.64
N LEU A 300 -10.27 -31.99 -12.83
CA LEU A 300 -9.59 -31.30 -13.92
C LEU A 300 -10.39 -30.11 -14.43
N GLU A 301 -11.71 -30.25 -14.60
CA GLU A 301 -12.57 -29.12 -14.96
C GLU A 301 -12.45 -27.96 -13.96
N TYR A 302 -12.47 -28.26 -12.66
CA TYR A 302 -12.33 -27.25 -11.61
C TYR A 302 -10.96 -26.55 -11.61
N ILE A 303 -9.87 -27.31 -11.78
CA ILE A 303 -8.51 -26.77 -11.84
C ILE A 303 -8.30 -25.93 -13.10
N LEU A 304 -8.82 -26.39 -14.24
CA LEU A 304 -8.70 -25.67 -15.52
C LEU A 304 -9.51 -24.36 -15.54
N GLU A 305 -10.64 -24.30 -14.86
CA GLU A 305 -11.39 -23.05 -14.66
C GLU A 305 -10.61 -22.01 -13.84
N LYS A 306 -9.79 -22.45 -12.88
CA LYS A 306 -8.92 -21.58 -12.09
C LYS A 306 -7.66 -21.12 -12.84
N GLY A 307 -7.38 -21.69 -14.00
CA GLY A 307 -6.17 -21.41 -14.77
C GLY A 307 -4.91 -22.15 -14.28
N GLU A 308 -5.08 -23.14 -13.39
CA GLU A 308 -3.97 -23.94 -12.83
C GLU A 308 -3.55 -25.06 -13.81
N TYR A 309 -3.19 -24.68 -15.04
CA TYR A 309 -2.99 -25.63 -16.15
C TYR A 309 -1.86 -26.65 -15.92
N GLU A 310 -0.77 -26.27 -15.26
CA GLU A 310 0.36 -27.17 -14.96
C GLU A 310 -0.02 -28.24 -13.92
N GLU A 311 -0.83 -27.91 -12.90
CA GLU A 311 -1.35 -28.92 -11.98
C GLU A 311 -2.24 -29.93 -12.71
N ALA A 312 -3.14 -29.43 -13.56
CA ALA A 312 -4.00 -30.28 -14.39
C ALA A 312 -3.16 -31.20 -15.30
N ALA A 313 -2.11 -30.69 -15.94
CA ALA A 313 -1.22 -31.48 -16.78
C ALA A 313 -0.54 -32.59 -15.96
N ASN A 314 0.02 -32.27 -14.79
CA ASN A 314 0.68 -33.24 -13.91
C ASN A 314 -0.25 -34.37 -13.46
N ILE A 315 -1.50 -34.06 -13.13
CA ILE A 315 -2.51 -35.07 -12.79
C ILE A 315 -2.75 -36.01 -13.98
N VAL A 316 -2.96 -35.44 -15.18
CA VAL A 316 -3.25 -36.23 -16.38
C VAL A 316 -2.05 -37.08 -16.81
N GLU A 317 -0.81 -36.57 -16.68
CA GLU A 317 0.40 -37.34 -16.97
C GLU A 317 0.46 -38.64 -16.16
N GLY A 318 -0.04 -38.63 -14.92
CA GLY A 318 -0.14 -39.80 -14.05
C GLY A 318 -1.02 -40.94 -14.60
N PHE A 319 -1.86 -40.67 -15.61
CA PHE A 319 -2.70 -41.66 -16.29
C PHE A 319 -2.14 -42.10 -17.65
N SER A 320 -1.04 -41.53 -18.13
CA SER A 320 -0.55 -41.75 -19.50
C SER A 320 -0.15 -43.19 -19.82
N ASP A 321 0.21 -43.99 -18.81
CA ASP A 321 0.57 -45.40 -18.99
C ASP A 321 -0.66 -46.32 -19.03
N GLN A 322 -1.70 -45.96 -18.27
CA GLN A 322 -2.88 -46.79 -18.03
C GLN A 322 -4.02 -46.45 -19.01
N LEU A 323 -4.22 -45.15 -19.28
CA LEU A 323 -5.22 -44.58 -20.19
C LEU A 323 -4.52 -43.68 -21.22
N PRO A 324 -3.73 -44.26 -22.14
CA PRO A 324 -2.83 -43.51 -23.01
C PRO A 324 -3.54 -42.59 -24.01
N ILE A 325 -4.82 -42.82 -24.30
CA ILE A 325 -5.59 -42.02 -25.26
C ILE A 325 -6.26 -40.86 -24.54
N GLU A 326 -7.05 -41.17 -23.51
CA GLU A 326 -7.79 -40.22 -22.71
C GLU A 326 -6.83 -39.18 -22.09
N ALA A 327 -5.71 -39.65 -21.55
CA ALA A 327 -4.67 -38.78 -21.00
C ALA A 327 -4.03 -37.89 -22.08
N ALA A 328 -3.66 -38.46 -23.23
CA ALA A 328 -3.01 -37.69 -24.28
C ALA A 328 -3.97 -36.67 -24.95
N GLU A 329 -5.24 -37.00 -25.14
CA GLU A 329 -6.26 -36.07 -25.63
C GLU A 329 -6.46 -34.90 -24.67
N LYS A 330 -6.54 -35.18 -23.36
CA LYS A 330 -6.68 -34.12 -22.35
C LYS A 330 -5.42 -33.26 -22.24
N LEU A 331 -4.22 -33.85 -22.31
CA LEU A 331 -2.96 -33.10 -22.34
C LEU A 331 -2.84 -32.20 -23.57
N VAL A 332 -3.32 -32.65 -24.74
CA VAL A 332 -3.40 -31.80 -25.94
C VAL A 332 -4.30 -30.59 -25.70
N GLU A 333 -5.46 -30.75 -25.05
CA GLU A 333 -6.32 -29.63 -24.67
C GLU A 333 -5.58 -28.64 -23.75
N ILE A 334 -4.87 -29.16 -22.74
CA ILE A 334 -4.18 -28.36 -21.72
C ILE A 334 -2.98 -27.61 -22.34
N TYR A 335 -2.08 -28.29 -23.04
CA TYR A 335 -0.90 -27.66 -23.65
C TYR A 335 -1.27 -26.65 -24.74
N ARG A 336 -2.40 -26.86 -25.44
CA ARG A 336 -2.92 -25.85 -26.37
C ARG A 336 -3.36 -24.57 -25.65
N LYS A 337 -3.94 -24.67 -24.45
CA LYS A 337 -4.30 -23.50 -23.63
C LYS A 337 -3.08 -22.82 -23.01
N ILE A 338 -2.07 -23.60 -22.59
CA ILE A 338 -0.80 -23.06 -22.07
C ILE A 338 0.00 -22.36 -23.18
N GLY A 339 -0.12 -22.81 -24.43
CA GLY A 339 0.71 -22.34 -25.55
C GLY A 339 2.08 -23.03 -25.60
N ASP A 340 2.26 -24.16 -24.89
CA ASP A 340 3.48 -24.96 -24.93
C ASP A 340 3.49 -25.85 -26.20
N GLY A 341 4.02 -25.29 -27.29
CA GLY A 341 4.11 -25.97 -28.58
C GLY A 341 4.97 -27.23 -28.55
N ASP A 342 6.00 -27.28 -27.72
CA ASP A 342 6.92 -28.42 -27.67
C ASP A 342 6.25 -29.63 -27.02
N ARG A 343 5.63 -29.46 -25.85
CA ARG A 343 4.88 -30.55 -25.19
C ARG A 343 3.63 -30.93 -25.99
N LEU A 344 2.96 -29.95 -26.60
CA LEU A 344 1.82 -30.21 -27.49
C LEU A 344 2.22 -31.09 -28.68
N PHE A 345 3.35 -30.80 -29.32
CA PHE A 345 3.89 -31.61 -30.41
C PHE A 345 4.11 -33.05 -29.98
N ASP A 346 4.78 -33.26 -28.84
CA ASP A 346 5.09 -34.61 -28.34
C ASP A 346 3.82 -35.43 -28.07
N LYS A 347 2.76 -34.80 -27.53
CA LYS A 347 1.48 -35.49 -27.25
C LYS A 347 0.67 -35.77 -28.51
N LEU A 348 0.68 -34.87 -29.50
CA LEU A 348 0.04 -35.11 -30.80
C LEU A 348 0.70 -36.26 -31.57
N VAL A 349 2.04 -36.31 -31.59
CA VAL A 349 2.78 -37.44 -32.19
C VAL A 349 2.42 -38.74 -31.47
N ARG A 350 2.37 -38.74 -30.13
CA ARG A 350 1.98 -39.91 -29.35
C ARG A 350 0.57 -40.40 -29.67
N LEU A 351 -0.42 -39.51 -29.82
CA LEU A 351 -1.77 -39.89 -30.26
C LEU A 351 -1.74 -40.49 -31.67
N GLY A 352 -1.02 -39.85 -32.59
CA GLY A 352 -0.84 -40.37 -33.94
C GLY A 352 -0.25 -41.79 -33.96
N ASP A 353 0.74 -42.06 -33.11
CA ASP A 353 1.35 -43.39 -32.95
C ASP A 353 0.32 -44.41 -32.44
N ILE A 354 -0.44 -44.07 -31.40
CA ILE A 354 -1.45 -44.97 -30.83
C ILE A 354 -2.55 -45.31 -31.85
N TYR A 355 -3.08 -44.30 -32.56
CA TYR A 355 -4.10 -44.52 -33.59
C TYR A 355 -3.55 -45.30 -34.81
N SER A 356 -2.26 -45.10 -35.14
CA SER A 356 -1.59 -45.87 -36.19
C SER A 356 -1.47 -47.34 -35.82
N GLU A 357 -1.07 -47.66 -34.59
CA GLU A 357 -0.99 -49.03 -34.05
C GLU A 357 -2.36 -49.71 -34.01
N LYS A 358 -3.43 -48.97 -33.69
CA LYS A 358 -4.82 -49.46 -33.74
C LYS A 358 -5.33 -49.71 -35.17
N GLY A 359 -4.64 -49.21 -36.18
CA GLY A 359 -5.05 -49.28 -37.58
C GLY A 359 -6.11 -48.24 -37.98
N GLU A 360 -6.37 -47.25 -37.12
CA GLU A 360 -7.23 -46.10 -37.39
C GLU A 360 -6.44 -45.02 -38.14
N LYS A 361 -6.12 -45.36 -39.40
CA LYS A 361 -5.19 -44.59 -40.25
C LYS A 361 -5.59 -43.13 -40.45
N GLN A 362 -6.89 -42.84 -40.49
CA GLN A 362 -7.39 -41.48 -40.70
C GLN A 362 -7.10 -40.59 -39.49
N GLU A 363 -7.32 -41.07 -38.27
CA GLU A 363 -7.04 -40.29 -37.06
C GLU A 363 -5.54 -40.12 -36.85
N ALA A 364 -4.75 -41.17 -37.11
CA ALA A 364 -3.29 -41.07 -37.11
C ALA A 364 -2.79 -39.97 -38.06
N TYR A 365 -3.34 -39.93 -39.28
CA TYR A 365 -3.03 -38.88 -40.26
C TYR A 365 -3.43 -37.47 -39.76
N ASN A 366 -4.61 -37.33 -39.14
CA ASN A 366 -5.07 -36.05 -38.59
C ASN A 366 -4.11 -35.53 -37.51
N TYR A 367 -3.74 -36.36 -36.54
CA TYR A 367 -2.85 -35.95 -35.44
C TYR A 367 -1.43 -35.66 -35.92
N TYR A 368 -0.88 -36.47 -36.84
CA TYR A 368 0.44 -36.18 -37.42
C TYR A 368 0.45 -34.90 -38.24
N THR A 369 -0.58 -34.63 -39.04
CA THR A 369 -0.67 -33.38 -39.80
C THR A 369 -0.85 -32.17 -38.90
N GLU A 370 -1.52 -32.31 -37.75
CA GLU A 370 -1.57 -31.25 -36.74
C GLU A 370 -0.18 -31.02 -36.09
N ALA A 371 0.52 -32.10 -35.70
CA ALA A 371 1.88 -32.00 -35.16
C ALA A 371 2.86 -31.37 -36.16
N LEU A 372 2.75 -31.68 -37.45
CA LEU A 372 3.62 -31.13 -38.50
C LEU A 372 3.42 -29.62 -38.66
N LYS A 373 2.25 -29.05 -38.33
CA LYS A 373 2.06 -27.60 -38.33
C LYS A 373 2.89 -26.90 -37.26
N ILE A 374 3.17 -27.58 -36.15
CA ILE A 374 3.98 -27.04 -35.05
C ILE A 374 5.47 -27.13 -35.41
N ARG A 375 5.91 -28.27 -35.95
CA ARG A 375 7.28 -28.46 -36.45
C ARG A 375 7.25 -28.91 -37.93
N PRO A 376 7.23 -27.97 -38.89
CA PRO A 376 7.14 -28.27 -40.33
C PRO A 376 8.32 -29.07 -40.88
N ASP A 377 9.49 -28.94 -40.26
CA ASP A 377 10.74 -29.54 -40.73
C ASP A 377 11.05 -30.90 -40.09
N ASP A 378 10.07 -31.59 -39.49
CA ASP A 378 10.28 -32.92 -38.90
C ASP A 378 10.29 -34.02 -39.99
N PRO A 379 11.46 -34.62 -40.31
CA PRO A 379 11.57 -35.58 -41.39
C PRO A 379 10.93 -36.94 -41.07
N ASP A 380 10.82 -37.32 -39.79
CA ASP A 380 10.25 -38.59 -39.38
C ASP A 380 8.72 -38.54 -39.52
N LEU A 381 8.12 -37.45 -39.04
CA LEU A 381 6.69 -37.20 -39.15
C LEU A 381 6.24 -37.08 -40.62
N THR A 382 7.02 -36.38 -41.45
CA THR A 382 6.78 -36.28 -42.90
C THR A 382 6.76 -37.67 -43.55
N GLY A 383 7.70 -38.55 -43.18
CA GLY A 383 7.73 -39.93 -43.68
C GLY A 383 6.52 -40.77 -43.23
N ARG A 384 6.08 -40.62 -41.97
CA ARG A 384 4.88 -41.28 -41.44
C ARG A 384 3.61 -40.84 -42.17
N ILE A 385 3.47 -39.53 -42.43
CA ILE A 385 2.33 -38.95 -43.17
C ILE A 385 2.29 -39.47 -44.61
N GLN A 386 3.39 -39.41 -45.36
CA GLN A 386 3.45 -39.91 -46.75
C GLN A 386 3.08 -41.39 -46.86
N THR A 387 3.47 -42.18 -45.86
CA THR A 387 3.11 -43.61 -45.79
C THR A 387 1.59 -43.76 -45.65
N LEU A 388 0.97 -43.00 -44.73
CA LEU A 388 -0.48 -43.03 -44.52
C LEU A 388 -1.27 -42.48 -45.72
N GLU A 389 -0.78 -41.44 -46.40
CA GLU A 389 -1.40 -40.91 -47.63
C GLU A 389 -1.50 -41.96 -48.73
N GLY A 390 -0.41 -42.71 -48.94
CA GLY A 390 -0.37 -43.82 -49.90
C GLY A 390 -1.35 -44.94 -49.55
N GLU A 391 -1.56 -45.20 -48.27
CA GLU A 391 -2.49 -46.24 -47.78
C GLU A 391 -3.97 -45.80 -47.78
N LEU A 392 -4.23 -44.53 -47.48
CA LEU A 392 -5.58 -43.93 -47.48
C LEU A 392 -6.05 -43.55 -48.89
N GLY A 393 -5.15 -43.56 -49.88
CA GLY A 393 -5.45 -43.12 -51.24
C GLY A 393 -5.67 -41.61 -51.34
N ILE A 394 -5.18 -40.86 -50.36
CA ILE A 394 -5.13 -39.40 -50.36
C ILE A 394 -4.00 -39.02 -51.31
N LYS A 395 -4.33 -38.83 -52.59
CA LYS A 395 -3.38 -38.22 -53.53
C LYS A 395 -3.35 -36.72 -53.25
N GLU A 396 -2.22 -36.20 -52.77
CA GLU A 396 -2.00 -34.77 -52.87
C GLU A 396 -1.85 -34.34 -54.34
N PRO A 397 -2.33 -33.13 -54.69
CA PRO A 397 -1.94 -32.48 -55.93
C PRO A 397 -0.43 -32.25 -55.88
N VAL A 398 0.24 -32.52 -57.00
CA VAL A 398 1.66 -32.24 -57.19
C VAL A 398 1.91 -30.78 -56.79
N GLN A 399 2.55 -30.55 -55.64
CA GLN A 399 3.23 -29.30 -55.39
C GLN A 399 4.39 -29.27 -56.38
N GLU A 400 4.29 -28.39 -57.37
CA GLU A 400 5.47 -27.99 -58.13
C GLU A 400 6.54 -27.62 -57.11
N GLU A 401 7.72 -28.21 -57.23
CA GLU A 401 8.95 -27.65 -56.69
C GLU A 401 9.03 -26.21 -57.20
N ALA A 402 8.48 -25.27 -56.44
CA ALA A 402 8.89 -23.89 -56.53
C ALA A 402 10.33 -23.90 -56.03
N VAL A 403 11.26 -24.08 -56.97
CA VAL A 403 12.60 -23.53 -56.83
C VAL A 403 12.34 -22.09 -56.40
N GLU A 404 12.61 -21.80 -55.13
CA GLU A 404 12.39 -20.49 -54.55
C GLU A 404 13.20 -19.51 -55.40
N LYS A 405 12.50 -18.73 -56.22
CA LYS A 405 13.14 -17.78 -57.12
C LYS A 405 13.99 -16.85 -56.28
N THR A 406 15.24 -16.64 -56.67
CA THR A 406 16.12 -15.73 -55.95
C THR A 406 15.52 -14.32 -55.93
N VAL A 407 15.92 -13.48 -54.99
CA VAL A 407 15.46 -12.08 -54.91
C VAL A 407 15.68 -11.34 -56.23
N GLU A 408 16.79 -11.61 -56.91
CA GLU A 408 17.10 -11.06 -58.24
C GLU A 408 16.10 -11.54 -59.31
N GLU A 409 15.71 -12.82 -59.29
CA GLU A 409 14.72 -13.38 -60.21
C GLU A 409 13.32 -12.79 -59.96
N LYS A 410 12.91 -12.67 -58.69
CA LYS A 410 11.64 -12.03 -58.30
C LYS A 410 11.62 -10.54 -58.70
N LEU A 411 12.74 -9.82 -58.57
CA LEU A 411 12.88 -8.43 -59.07
C LEU A 411 12.80 -8.35 -60.60
N THR A 412 13.37 -9.31 -61.33
CA THR A 412 13.21 -9.36 -62.79
C THR A 412 11.78 -9.67 -63.21
N ASP A 413 11.05 -10.51 -62.47
CA ASP A 413 9.63 -10.77 -62.72
C ASP A 413 8.80 -9.49 -62.51
N ALA A 414 9.07 -8.74 -61.44
CA ALA A 414 8.43 -7.43 -61.22
C ALA A 414 8.71 -6.46 -62.39
N ASP A 415 9.94 -6.41 -62.91
CA ASP A 415 10.27 -5.60 -64.09
C ASP A 415 9.58 -6.06 -65.37
N ILE A 416 9.41 -7.38 -65.54
CA ILE A 416 8.64 -7.96 -66.64
C ILE A 416 7.18 -7.50 -66.53
N PHE A 417 6.56 -7.64 -65.35
CA PHE A 417 5.18 -7.20 -65.11
C PHE A 417 4.99 -5.71 -65.43
N LEU A 418 5.90 -4.84 -64.98
CA LEU A 418 5.86 -3.41 -65.31
C LEU A 418 5.94 -3.14 -66.82
N ARG A 419 6.80 -3.85 -67.57
CA ARG A 419 6.89 -3.70 -69.04
C ARG A 419 5.61 -4.12 -69.77
N TYR A 420 4.86 -5.07 -69.21
CA TYR A 420 3.57 -5.51 -69.75
C TYR A 420 2.38 -4.68 -69.24
N GLY A 421 2.62 -3.67 -68.38
CA GLY A 421 1.58 -2.83 -67.79
C GLY A 421 0.79 -3.51 -66.67
N LEU A 422 1.30 -4.62 -66.14
CA LEU A 422 0.72 -5.40 -65.04
C LEU A 422 1.23 -4.83 -63.70
N VAL A 423 0.72 -3.66 -63.34
CA VAL A 423 1.23 -2.87 -62.20
C VAL A 423 0.84 -3.49 -60.85
N ASP A 424 -0.36 -4.07 -60.74
CA ASP A 424 -0.82 -4.72 -59.51
C ASP A 424 0.00 -5.99 -59.21
N GLU A 425 0.29 -6.79 -60.24
CA GLU A 425 1.11 -7.99 -60.10
C GLU A 425 2.56 -7.66 -59.75
N ALA A 426 3.10 -6.55 -60.27
CA ALA A 426 4.42 -6.05 -59.89
C ALA A 426 4.45 -5.58 -58.43
N LEU A 427 3.41 -4.89 -57.96
CA LEU A 427 3.28 -4.45 -56.56
C LEU A 427 3.20 -5.63 -55.61
N ASP A 428 2.38 -6.64 -55.92
CA ASP A 428 2.24 -7.84 -55.08
C ASP A 428 3.57 -8.58 -54.90
N VAL A 429 4.38 -8.66 -55.96
CA VAL A 429 5.71 -9.28 -55.88
C VAL A 429 6.66 -8.43 -55.04
N LEU A 430 6.67 -7.11 -55.23
CA LEU A 430 7.57 -6.20 -54.52
C LEU A 430 7.21 -6.00 -53.05
N GLU A 431 5.93 -5.97 -52.68
CA GLU A 431 5.50 -5.90 -51.27
C GLU A 431 5.83 -7.19 -50.52
N LYS A 432 5.72 -8.36 -51.16
CA LYS A 432 6.22 -9.62 -50.59
C LYS A 432 7.73 -9.59 -50.39
N LEU A 433 8.46 -9.13 -51.40
CA LEU A 433 9.92 -8.97 -51.30
C LEU A 433 10.34 -7.98 -50.21
N LYS A 434 9.54 -6.95 -49.93
CA LYS A 434 9.78 -5.99 -48.84
C LYS A 434 9.65 -6.63 -47.45
N VAL A 435 8.77 -7.62 -47.29
CA VAL A 435 8.65 -8.38 -46.03
C VAL A 435 9.78 -9.40 -45.90
N GLU A 436 10.14 -10.07 -46.99
CA GLU A 436 11.23 -11.06 -47.01
C GLU A 436 12.62 -10.40 -46.82
N GLU A 437 12.86 -9.27 -47.48
CA GLU A 437 14.16 -8.57 -47.55
C GLU A 437 13.99 -7.07 -47.29
N PRO A 438 13.69 -6.67 -46.03
CA PRO A 438 13.37 -5.28 -45.66
C PRO A 438 14.57 -4.31 -45.78
N GLU A 439 15.76 -4.82 -46.08
CA GLU A 439 16.98 -4.02 -46.24
C GLU A 439 17.36 -3.81 -47.71
N ASN A 440 16.59 -4.38 -48.65
CA ASN A 440 16.91 -4.33 -50.07
C ASN A 440 16.53 -2.98 -50.70
N MET A 441 17.54 -2.14 -50.93
CA MET A 441 17.39 -0.79 -51.51
C MET A 441 16.72 -0.77 -52.90
N GLU A 442 16.80 -1.85 -53.67
CA GLU A 442 16.20 -1.91 -54.99
C GLU A 442 14.68 -2.15 -54.93
N VAL A 443 14.21 -2.95 -53.97
CA VAL A 443 12.78 -3.19 -53.72
C VAL A 443 12.08 -1.87 -53.38
N HIS A 444 12.59 -1.16 -52.36
CA HIS A 444 12.02 0.13 -51.93
C HIS A 444 12.05 1.18 -53.04
N ARG A 445 13.11 1.23 -53.85
CA ARG A 445 13.19 2.16 -54.99
C ARG A 445 12.14 1.86 -56.06
N LYS A 446 11.88 0.60 -56.37
CA LYS A 446 10.86 0.20 -57.34
C LYS A 446 9.45 0.47 -56.79
N LEU A 447 9.17 0.14 -55.54
CA LEU A 447 7.91 0.47 -54.86
C LEU A 447 7.63 1.97 -54.88
N LYS A 448 8.60 2.81 -54.48
CA LYS A 448 8.51 4.27 -54.56
C LYS A 448 8.06 4.74 -55.95
N ASN A 449 8.72 4.26 -57.00
CA ASN A 449 8.42 4.67 -58.36
C ASN A 449 7.00 4.27 -58.79
N ILE A 450 6.56 3.05 -58.42
CA ILE A 450 5.19 2.60 -58.74
C ILE A 450 4.16 3.43 -57.98
N TYR A 451 4.40 3.74 -56.70
CA TYR A 451 3.52 4.60 -55.92
C TYR A 451 3.41 6.01 -56.50
N LEU A 452 4.53 6.58 -56.99
CA LEU A 452 4.50 7.85 -57.72
C LEU A 452 3.70 7.78 -59.02
N GLU A 453 3.80 6.70 -59.79
CA GLU A 453 2.99 6.48 -61.00
C GLU A 453 1.49 6.35 -60.67
N ARG A 454 1.15 5.78 -59.51
CA ARG A 454 -0.22 5.67 -58.99
C ARG A 454 -0.74 6.92 -58.29
N ASN A 455 0.10 7.95 -58.15
CA ASN A 455 -0.19 9.17 -57.40
C ASN A 455 -0.49 8.91 -55.91
N ASP A 456 0.05 7.82 -55.35
CA ASP A 456 0.05 7.53 -53.92
C ASP A 456 1.32 8.12 -53.28
N LYS A 457 1.19 9.36 -52.84
CA LYS A 457 2.32 10.14 -52.33
C LYS A 457 2.73 9.70 -50.92
N GLU A 458 1.79 9.25 -50.09
CA GLU A 458 2.06 8.82 -48.72
C GLU A 458 2.86 7.52 -48.68
N ALA A 459 2.51 6.55 -49.53
CA ALA A 459 3.28 5.32 -49.69
C ALA A 459 4.67 5.61 -50.27
N ALA A 460 4.78 6.50 -51.27
CA ALA A 460 6.08 6.90 -51.83
C ALA A 460 7.00 7.58 -50.80
N VAL A 461 6.46 8.44 -49.91
CA VAL A 461 7.23 9.03 -48.79
C VAL A 461 7.67 7.96 -47.80
N THR A 462 6.80 6.99 -47.51
CA THR A 462 7.13 5.87 -46.60
C THR A 462 8.36 5.11 -47.09
N GLU A 463 8.40 4.77 -48.39
CA GLU A 463 9.57 4.10 -48.99
C GLU A 463 10.83 4.99 -48.95
N CYS A 464 10.70 6.32 -49.13
CA CYS A 464 11.83 7.24 -48.99
C CYS A 464 12.37 7.28 -47.56
N LEU A 465 11.50 7.29 -46.54
CA LEU A 465 11.90 7.29 -45.14
C LEU A 465 12.63 5.99 -44.76
N ILE A 466 12.17 4.85 -45.28
CA ILE A 466 12.86 3.56 -45.08
C ILE A 466 14.24 3.60 -45.73
N MET A 467 14.34 4.04 -46.99
CA MET A 467 15.62 4.19 -47.68
C MET A 467 16.57 5.17 -46.96
N ALA A 468 16.06 6.25 -46.37
CA ALA A 468 16.85 7.19 -45.57
C ALA A 468 17.45 6.54 -44.31
N ARG A 469 16.68 5.70 -43.61
CA ARG A 469 17.17 4.92 -42.46
C ARG A 469 18.21 3.89 -42.87
N LEU A 470 18.03 3.23 -44.02
CA LEU A 470 19.03 2.28 -44.55
C LEU A 470 20.35 3.00 -44.89
N TYR A 471 20.29 4.17 -45.54
CA TYR A 471 21.51 4.97 -45.80
C TYR A 471 22.17 5.49 -44.52
N GLU A 472 21.41 5.83 -43.49
CA GLU A 472 21.94 6.23 -42.18
C GLU A 472 22.71 5.09 -41.52
N ARG A 473 22.15 3.88 -41.52
CA ARG A 473 22.80 2.69 -41.00
C ARG A 473 24.10 2.37 -41.72
N ASP A 474 24.12 2.57 -43.04
CA ASP A 474 25.31 2.37 -43.86
C ASP A 474 26.33 3.53 -43.75
N GLY A 475 26.03 4.56 -42.94
CA GLY A 475 26.89 5.72 -42.71
C GLY A 475 26.95 6.71 -43.88
N ASN A 476 26.10 6.56 -44.89
CA ASN A 476 26.05 7.42 -46.07
C ASN A 476 25.08 8.59 -45.87
N LEU A 477 25.49 9.55 -45.05
CA LEU A 477 24.68 10.73 -44.69
C LEU A 477 24.36 11.64 -45.90
N GLU A 478 25.20 11.64 -46.94
CA GLU A 478 24.95 12.43 -48.15
C GLU A 478 23.76 11.86 -48.95
N SER A 479 23.70 10.54 -49.13
CA SER A 479 22.57 9.89 -49.81
C SER A 479 21.29 9.90 -48.96
N LYS A 480 21.40 9.85 -47.62
CA LYS A 480 20.27 10.11 -46.70
C LYS A 480 19.66 11.49 -46.97
N GLY A 481 20.48 12.54 -46.98
CA GLY A 481 20.01 13.91 -47.22
C GLY A 481 19.36 14.09 -48.60
N GLN A 482 19.87 13.41 -49.63
CA GLN A 482 19.28 13.44 -50.98
C GLN A 482 17.89 12.79 -51.02
N ILE A 483 17.72 11.61 -50.39
CA ILE A 483 16.43 10.92 -50.35
C ILE A 483 15.40 11.65 -49.47
N LEU A 484 15.81 12.24 -48.35
CA LEU A 484 14.91 13.05 -47.52
C LEU A 484 14.44 14.31 -48.26
N LYS A 485 15.33 14.94 -49.03
CA LYS A 485 14.94 16.03 -49.92
C LYS A 485 13.97 15.57 -51.01
N GLU A 486 14.21 14.39 -51.60
CA GLU A 486 13.29 13.80 -52.58
C GLU A 486 11.91 13.51 -51.95
N ALA A 487 11.87 13.01 -50.71
CA ALA A 487 10.62 12.79 -49.97
C ALA A 487 9.85 14.11 -49.76
N TYR A 488 10.56 15.19 -49.40
CA TYR A 488 9.97 16.53 -49.25
C TYR A 488 9.45 17.08 -50.57
N ASP A 489 10.17 16.87 -51.68
CA ASP A 489 9.71 17.28 -53.02
C ASP A 489 8.46 16.49 -53.48
N ILE A 490 8.30 15.24 -53.03
CA ILE A 490 7.14 14.39 -53.34
C ILE A 490 5.88 14.85 -52.59
N PHE A 491 5.99 15.04 -51.27
CA PHE A 491 4.87 15.44 -50.43
C PHE A 491 5.31 16.33 -49.24
N PRO A 492 5.38 17.66 -49.44
CA PRO A 492 5.86 18.59 -48.42
C PRO A 492 5.02 18.64 -47.13
N GLU A 493 3.73 18.28 -47.21
CA GLU A 493 2.77 18.36 -46.11
C GLU A 493 2.67 17.06 -45.29
N ASP A 494 3.51 16.04 -45.57
CA ASP A 494 3.54 14.81 -44.78
C ASP A 494 3.92 15.13 -43.31
N PRO A 495 3.06 14.79 -42.32
CA PRO A 495 3.33 15.09 -40.91
C PRO A 495 4.69 14.55 -40.42
N ARG A 496 5.14 13.42 -40.95
CA ARG A 496 6.40 12.77 -40.57
C ARG A 496 7.62 13.57 -41.06
N LEU A 497 7.51 14.22 -42.22
CA LEU A 497 8.55 15.09 -42.76
C LEU A 497 8.59 16.43 -42.02
N LEU A 498 7.42 16.97 -41.64
CA LEU A 498 7.31 18.21 -40.85
C LEU A 498 7.89 18.06 -39.43
N GLU A 499 7.83 16.86 -38.84
CA GLU A 499 8.45 16.56 -37.56
C GLU A 499 9.99 16.47 -37.68
N LEU A 500 10.48 15.83 -38.75
CA LEU A 500 11.91 15.76 -39.05
C LEU A 500 12.53 17.15 -39.29
N THR A 501 11.83 18.06 -39.99
CA THR A 501 12.33 19.43 -40.21
C THR A 501 12.34 20.25 -38.91
N LYS A 502 11.34 20.10 -38.03
CA LYS A 502 11.32 20.75 -36.71
C LYS A 502 12.45 20.28 -35.79
N ALA A 503 12.84 19.00 -35.89
CA ALA A 503 13.97 18.44 -35.15
C ALA A 503 15.33 18.99 -35.64
N GLU A 504 15.46 19.32 -36.93
CA GLU A 504 16.67 19.93 -37.51
C GLU A 504 16.75 21.46 -37.28
N GLU A 505 15.61 22.15 -37.10
CA GLU A 505 15.53 23.59 -36.78
C GLU A 505 15.97 23.95 -35.34
N GLY A 506 16.22 22.94 -34.48
CA GLY A 506 16.70 23.09 -33.10
C GLY A 506 18.22 23.26 -32.93
N MET A 507 19.02 23.36 -34.01
CA MET A 507 20.47 23.59 -33.96
C MET A 507 20.85 25.04 -34.37
N PRO A 508 21.83 25.72 -33.72
CA PRO A 508 22.10 27.13 -34.00
C PRO A 508 22.96 27.43 -35.26
N SER A 509 22.52 28.48 -35.96
CA SER A 509 23.14 29.37 -36.98
C SER A 509 23.17 28.89 -38.45
N GLN A 510 22.80 29.69 -39.47
CA GLN A 510 23.09 31.11 -39.73
C GLN A 510 22.02 31.77 -40.65
N ALA A 511 21.80 33.08 -40.42
CA ALA A 511 21.30 34.12 -41.34
C ALA A 511 19.80 34.06 -41.75
N ASP A 512 18.93 34.85 -41.11
CA ASP A 512 18.64 36.27 -41.37
C ASP A 512 17.40 36.48 -42.28
N ILE A 513 16.42 37.21 -41.72
CA ILE A 513 15.33 38.00 -42.36
C ILE A 513 13.90 37.39 -42.29
N GLU A 514 13.18 37.84 -41.24
CA GLU A 514 11.77 38.30 -41.14
C GLU A 514 10.97 38.60 -42.44
N PRO A 515 9.66 38.95 -42.38
CA PRO A 515 8.53 38.47 -41.54
C PRO A 515 7.22 38.30 -42.37
N GLU A 516 6.11 37.97 -41.70
CA GLU A 516 4.70 38.40 -41.95
C GLU A 516 3.71 37.22 -41.72
N PHE A 517 2.88 37.20 -40.69
CA PHE A 517 1.66 38.00 -40.40
C PHE A 517 0.37 37.30 -40.87
N THR A 518 -0.63 37.31 -39.97
CA THR A 518 -2.01 36.80 -40.06
C THR A 518 -2.19 35.27 -40.06
N GLY A 519 -3.09 34.67 -39.30
CA GLY A 519 -4.18 35.21 -38.50
C GLY A 519 -5.42 34.34 -38.67
N SER A 520 -5.93 33.88 -37.53
CA SER A 520 -7.36 33.69 -37.25
C SER A 520 -8.10 32.50 -37.90
N ALA A 521 -8.68 31.73 -36.98
CA ALA A 521 -10.10 31.36 -36.90
C ALA A 521 -10.55 29.95 -37.30
N LEU A 522 -11.18 29.33 -36.28
CA LEU A 522 -12.47 28.60 -36.32
C LEU A 522 -12.41 27.25 -37.06
N GLU A 523 -13.06 26.18 -36.66
CA GLU A 523 -14.11 25.80 -35.70
C GLU A 523 -13.87 24.26 -35.58
N GLY A 524 -13.88 23.64 -34.41
CA GLY A 524 -15.11 23.26 -33.73
C GLY A 524 -15.54 21.85 -34.16
N VAL A 525 -16.00 21.08 -33.16
CA VAL A 525 -16.98 19.99 -33.24
C VAL A 525 -16.44 18.55 -33.16
N ASP A 526 -16.58 18.00 -31.95
CA ASP A 526 -17.14 16.69 -31.53
C ASP A 526 -16.28 15.43 -31.74
N GLU A 527 -15.84 14.81 -30.65
CA GLU A 527 -16.51 13.71 -29.89
C GLU A 527 -16.51 12.39 -30.68
N GLU A 528 -15.67 11.43 -30.25
CA GLU A 528 -16.10 10.24 -29.49
C GLU A 528 -14.99 9.17 -29.48
N SER A 529 -14.59 8.82 -28.26
CA SER A 529 -14.24 7.50 -27.75
C SER A 529 -13.81 6.40 -28.74
N LEU A 530 -12.58 5.92 -28.56
CA LEU A 530 -12.26 4.49 -28.68
C LEU A 530 -11.23 4.12 -27.60
N ASP A 531 -11.73 3.47 -26.55
CA ASP A 531 -10.94 2.63 -25.66
C ASP A 531 -10.30 1.51 -26.47
N ILE A 532 -8.99 1.33 -26.33
CA ILE A 532 -8.32 0.08 -26.67
C ILE A 532 -7.47 -0.32 -25.46
N GLU A 533 -7.86 -1.46 -24.90
CA GLU A 533 -7.17 -2.22 -23.88
C GLU A 533 -5.75 -2.62 -24.30
N THR A 534 -4.86 -2.60 -23.31
CA THR A 534 -3.47 -3.06 -23.28
C THR A 534 -3.28 -4.51 -23.73
N PRO A 535 -2.03 -4.90 -24.05
CA PRO A 535 -1.53 -6.19 -23.60
C PRO A 535 -0.19 -6.10 -22.84
N VAL A 536 -0.27 -6.51 -21.58
CA VAL A 536 0.60 -7.38 -20.77
C VAL A 536 2.11 -7.42 -21.05
N GLU A 537 2.82 -7.15 -19.95
CA GLU A 537 4.22 -7.33 -19.56
C GLU A 537 5.00 -8.52 -20.15
N THR A 538 6.29 -8.27 -20.40
CA THR A 538 7.34 -9.24 -20.11
C THR A 538 8.50 -8.57 -19.38
N THR A 539 8.99 -9.28 -18.38
CA THR A 539 9.88 -8.87 -17.28
C THR A 539 11.33 -8.58 -17.69
N SER A 540 11.90 -7.46 -17.21
CA SER A 540 13.32 -7.35 -16.84
C SER A 540 13.61 -6.00 -16.15
N GLU A 541 14.13 -6.05 -14.91
CA GLU A 541 14.77 -5.02 -14.05
C GLU A 541 14.36 -3.53 -14.18
N PRO A 542 14.13 -2.80 -13.05
CA PRO A 542 13.53 -1.47 -13.09
C PRO A 542 14.49 -0.42 -13.67
N GLN A 543 14.28 -0.06 -14.94
CA GLN A 543 14.69 1.23 -15.48
C GLN A 543 13.46 2.14 -15.47
N ALA A 544 13.43 3.13 -14.59
CA ALA A 544 12.38 4.15 -14.52
C ALA A 544 12.14 4.76 -15.91
N THR A 545 10.93 4.57 -16.44
CA THR A 545 10.58 4.94 -17.81
C THR A 545 10.16 6.40 -17.87
N PHE A 546 10.43 7.03 -19.02
CA PHE A 546 10.10 8.42 -19.35
C PHE A 546 8.61 8.79 -19.18
N THR A 547 7.73 7.79 -19.07
CA THR A 547 6.29 7.93 -18.81
C THR A 547 5.96 8.37 -17.38
N GLU A 548 6.68 7.88 -16.36
CA GLU A 548 6.46 8.30 -14.97
C GLU A 548 6.82 9.78 -14.77
N PHE A 549 7.87 10.26 -15.44
CA PHE A 549 8.26 11.67 -15.36
C PHE A 549 7.17 12.63 -15.86
N ALA A 550 6.49 12.27 -16.95
CA ALA A 550 5.46 13.12 -17.55
C ALA A 550 4.17 13.13 -16.70
N GLU A 551 3.84 12.01 -16.08
CA GLU A 551 2.68 11.87 -15.19
C GLU A 551 2.90 12.63 -13.88
N ASP A 552 4.03 12.41 -13.21
CA ASP A 552 4.40 13.12 -11.97
C ASP A 552 4.52 14.63 -12.20
N LEU A 553 5.05 15.07 -13.34
CA LEU A 553 5.15 16.49 -13.67
C LEU A 553 3.76 17.10 -13.93
N ALA A 554 2.86 16.37 -14.59
CA ALA A 554 1.49 16.81 -14.82
C ALA A 554 0.68 16.87 -13.50
N GLU A 555 0.94 15.95 -12.59
CA GLU A 555 0.37 15.94 -11.23
C GLU A 555 0.86 17.15 -10.41
N ALA A 556 2.16 17.43 -10.42
CA ALA A 556 2.72 18.63 -9.77
C ALA A 556 2.15 19.94 -10.35
N ASP A 557 2.00 20.03 -11.68
CA ASP A 557 1.38 21.16 -12.37
C ASP A 557 -0.12 21.29 -12.02
N PHE A 558 -0.81 20.17 -11.78
CA PHE A 558 -2.20 20.16 -11.34
C PHE A 558 -2.35 20.73 -9.93
N TYR A 559 -1.53 20.29 -8.98
CA TYR A 559 -1.50 20.84 -7.61
C TYR A 559 -1.18 22.34 -7.60
N LEU A 560 -0.23 22.76 -8.43
CA LEU A 560 0.13 24.17 -8.58
C LEU A 560 -1.07 25.02 -9.09
N ARG A 561 -1.85 24.52 -10.04
CA ARG A 561 -3.05 25.23 -10.54
C ARG A 561 -4.17 25.33 -9.51
N GLN A 562 -4.23 24.42 -8.55
CA GLN A 562 -5.19 24.47 -7.43
C GLN A 562 -4.70 25.35 -6.26
N GLY A 563 -3.49 25.91 -6.35
CA GLY A 563 -2.88 26.72 -5.29
C GLY A 563 -2.26 25.92 -4.14
N LEU A 564 -2.15 24.59 -4.30
CA LEU A 564 -1.52 23.68 -3.34
C LEU A 564 -0.02 23.65 -3.60
N ASN A 565 0.65 24.74 -3.22
CA ASN A 565 2.06 24.97 -3.53
C ASN A 565 3.01 23.97 -2.86
N ASP A 566 2.69 23.52 -1.63
CA ASP A 566 3.56 22.62 -0.87
C ASP A 566 3.55 21.19 -1.45
N ASP A 567 2.39 20.70 -1.88
CA ASP A 567 2.25 19.40 -2.53
C ASP A 567 2.94 19.37 -3.89
N ALA A 568 2.75 20.44 -4.69
CA ALA A 568 3.45 20.62 -5.95
C ALA A 568 4.98 20.67 -5.74
N MET A 569 5.45 21.39 -4.71
CA MET A 569 6.87 21.53 -4.39
C MET A 569 7.49 20.19 -3.95
N ASN A 570 6.77 19.36 -3.19
CA ASN A 570 7.23 18.03 -2.79
C ASN A 570 7.45 17.12 -4.00
N ILE A 571 6.52 17.12 -4.97
CA ILE A 571 6.65 16.33 -6.19
C ILE A 571 7.78 16.88 -7.06
N TYR A 572 7.90 18.20 -7.20
CA TYR A 572 9.03 18.80 -7.93
C TYR A 572 10.39 18.46 -7.30
N ASN A 573 10.52 18.50 -5.97
CA ASN A 573 11.76 18.12 -5.30
C ASN A 573 12.07 16.62 -5.44
N ARG A 574 11.05 15.75 -5.43
CA ARG A 574 11.20 14.32 -5.73
C ARG A 574 11.68 14.11 -7.16
N LEU A 575 11.04 14.75 -8.12
CA LEU A 575 11.42 14.70 -9.54
C LEU A 575 12.83 15.28 -9.76
N LEU A 576 13.23 16.32 -9.04
CA LEU A 576 14.57 16.91 -9.14
C LEU A 576 15.66 15.97 -8.58
N LYS A 577 15.36 15.18 -7.53
CA LYS A 577 16.26 14.15 -7.01
C LYS A 577 16.47 13.02 -8.03
N MET A 578 15.43 12.65 -8.77
CA MET A 578 15.50 11.60 -9.80
C MET A 578 16.12 12.10 -11.10
N TYR A 579 15.90 13.37 -11.45
CA TYR A 579 16.42 14.03 -12.65
C TYR A 579 17.19 15.32 -12.30
N PRO A 580 18.40 15.21 -11.71
CA PRO A 580 19.19 16.36 -11.29
C PRO A 580 19.54 17.27 -12.49
N GLY A 581 19.26 18.57 -12.37
CA GLY A 581 19.58 19.56 -13.40
C GLY A 581 18.54 19.73 -14.52
N ASN A 582 17.35 19.15 -14.38
CA ASN A 582 16.25 19.40 -15.32
C ASN A 582 15.74 20.85 -15.21
N GLU A 583 16.01 21.66 -16.24
CA GLU A 583 15.67 23.11 -16.24
C GLU A 583 14.16 23.39 -16.13
N GLU A 584 13.31 22.45 -16.55
CA GLU A 584 11.85 22.59 -16.47
C GLU A 584 11.40 22.62 -15.01
N ILE A 585 11.82 21.62 -14.22
CA ILE A 585 11.47 21.50 -12.79
C ILE A 585 12.03 22.68 -12.00
N LEU A 586 13.30 23.05 -12.27
CA LEU A 586 13.95 24.22 -11.64
C LEU A 586 13.25 25.53 -11.97
N ARG A 587 12.59 25.64 -13.12
CA ARG A 587 11.76 26.79 -13.47
C ARG A 587 10.45 26.77 -12.69
N ARG A 588 9.76 25.63 -12.59
CA ARG A 588 8.51 25.49 -11.82
C ARG A 588 8.69 25.76 -10.33
N ILE A 589 9.75 25.24 -9.73
CA ILE A 589 10.15 25.55 -8.35
C ILE A 589 10.34 27.06 -8.15
N ARG A 590 10.98 27.74 -9.10
CA ARG A 590 11.16 29.20 -9.06
C ARG A 590 9.86 29.99 -9.25
N GLU A 591 8.91 29.48 -10.04
CA GLU A 591 7.59 30.10 -10.22
C GLU A 591 6.77 30.08 -8.92
N ILE A 592 6.97 29.07 -8.06
CA ILE A 592 6.34 28.94 -6.73
C ILE A 592 7.07 29.79 -5.67
N GLY A 593 8.25 30.33 -6.01
CA GLY A 593 9.11 31.07 -5.08
C GLY A 593 9.97 30.16 -4.19
N GLY A 594 10.06 28.87 -4.51
CA GLY A 594 10.90 27.89 -3.81
C GLY A 594 12.34 27.87 -4.33
N THR A 595 13.27 27.42 -3.49
CA THR A 595 14.65 27.12 -3.86
C THR A 595 14.84 25.61 -4.00
N PRO A 596 15.54 25.12 -5.04
CA PRO A 596 15.87 23.70 -5.15
C PRO A 596 16.75 23.27 -3.96
N GLU A 597 16.41 22.17 -3.30
CA GLU A 597 17.28 21.58 -2.28
C GLU A 597 18.45 20.83 -2.94
N GLU A 598 19.62 21.45 -2.99
CA GLU A 598 20.90 20.77 -3.27
C GLU A 598 21.66 20.51 -1.96
N GLU A 599 22.08 19.26 -1.73
CA GLU A 599 22.97 18.93 -0.61
C GLU A 599 24.43 19.39 -0.90
N GLN A 600 24.97 20.31 -0.10
CA GLN A 600 26.02 20.03 0.93
C GLN A 600 26.72 21.31 1.43
N ALA A 601 26.92 21.33 2.75
CA ALA A 601 28.08 21.84 3.50
C ALA A 601 28.36 23.37 3.65
N VAL A 602 28.27 23.79 4.93
CA VAL A 602 29.24 24.57 5.73
C VAL A 602 29.63 26.00 5.30
N GLU A 603 29.52 26.87 6.32
CA GLU A 603 30.17 28.19 6.55
C GLU A 603 29.48 29.47 6.05
N GLY A 604 29.07 30.30 7.02
CA GLY A 604 29.53 31.70 7.07
C GLY A 604 28.48 32.82 7.16
N GLU A 605 28.05 33.10 8.39
CA GLU A 605 27.90 34.45 9.00
C GLU A 605 27.36 35.68 8.21
N MET A 606 26.37 36.31 8.86
CA MET A 606 26.22 37.75 9.19
C MET A 606 25.42 38.72 8.30
N ASP A 607 24.34 39.22 8.94
CA ASP A 607 23.95 40.64 9.15
C ASP A 607 23.43 41.49 7.95
N VAL A 608 22.51 42.47 8.05
CA VAL A 608 21.73 43.16 9.12
C VAL A 608 20.75 44.13 8.40
N GLU A 609 19.59 44.43 9.00
CA GLU A 609 18.93 45.76 9.15
C GLU A 609 17.39 45.60 9.30
N SER A 610 16.82 45.64 10.51
CA SER A 610 16.46 46.79 11.35
C SER A 610 15.27 47.65 10.87
N LYS A 611 14.17 47.69 11.65
CA LYS A 611 13.71 48.89 12.40
C LYS A 611 12.40 48.66 13.19
N THR A 612 12.51 48.96 14.49
CA THR A 612 11.51 49.20 15.57
C THR A 612 10.74 50.54 15.40
N PRO A 613 9.88 51.09 16.31
CA PRO A 613 9.62 50.73 17.73
C PRO A 613 8.19 50.96 18.36
N ALA A 614 8.07 50.54 19.65
CA ALA A 614 7.42 51.21 20.83
C ALA A 614 5.86 51.24 20.95
N GLU A 615 5.18 51.24 22.12
CA GLU A 615 5.50 51.33 23.57
C GLU A 615 4.21 51.14 24.42
N GLY A 616 4.33 50.67 25.69
CA GLY A 616 3.52 51.03 26.89
C GLY A 616 2.14 50.37 27.08
N GLU A 617 1.60 50.02 28.26
CA GLU A 617 1.93 50.18 29.69
C GLU A 617 1.13 49.10 30.50
N GLU A 618 1.68 48.58 31.60
CA GLU A 618 0.96 47.92 32.72
C GLU A 618 0.56 48.99 33.79
N PRO A 619 -0.22 48.78 34.91
CA PRO A 619 -0.33 47.55 35.74
C PRO A 619 -1.63 47.31 36.59
N VAL A 620 -1.56 46.27 37.46
CA VAL A 620 -2.07 46.15 38.87
C VAL A 620 -3.24 45.16 39.17
N VAL A 621 -2.85 44.01 39.76
CA VAL A 621 -3.37 43.20 40.92
C VAL A 621 -4.65 43.69 41.66
N GLU A 622 -5.58 42.88 42.19
CA GLU A 622 -5.42 41.82 43.22
C GLU A 622 -6.77 41.11 43.57
N ALA A 623 -6.70 39.78 43.80
CA ALA A 623 -7.36 38.92 44.82
C ALA A 623 -8.89 38.81 45.09
N GLY A 624 -9.38 37.54 45.00
CA GLY A 624 -10.43 36.89 45.84
C GLY A 624 -11.89 37.10 45.41
N THR A 625 -12.82 36.14 45.37
CA THR A 625 -13.03 34.84 46.06
C THR A 625 -14.18 34.08 45.34
N GLU A 626 -14.31 32.78 45.63
CA GLU A 626 -15.37 31.86 45.19
C GLU A 626 -16.81 32.42 45.35
N GLU A 627 -17.41 32.98 44.29
CA GLU A 627 -18.87 33.01 44.09
C GLU A 627 -19.36 33.34 42.65
N ASP A 628 -18.51 33.27 41.60
CA ASP A 628 -18.87 33.70 40.22
C ASP A 628 -18.93 32.55 39.18
N ILE A 629 -19.69 31.47 39.45
CA ILE A 629 -19.88 30.36 38.47
C ILE A 629 -21.16 30.52 37.63
N TYR A 630 -21.95 31.60 37.76
CA TYR A 630 -23.22 31.70 37.01
C TYR A 630 -23.49 33.00 36.24
N GLU A 631 -22.50 33.88 36.02
CA GLU A 631 -22.77 35.14 35.29
C GLU A 631 -21.61 35.68 34.44
N SER A 632 -20.87 34.81 33.73
CA SER A 632 -19.92 35.23 32.67
C SER A 632 -20.12 34.56 31.30
N VAL A 633 -21.10 33.67 31.14
CA VAL A 633 -21.37 32.99 29.85
C VAL A 633 -22.39 33.75 28.98
N THR A 634 -22.60 35.04 29.23
CA THR A 634 -23.68 35.81 28.57
C THR A 634 -23.24 36.72 27.42
N GLU A 635 -21.96 36.88 27.10
CA GLU A 635 -21.55 37.74 25.96
C GLU A 635 -20.51 37.16 24.97
N GLU A 636 -20.01 35.94 25.13
CA GLU A 636 -18.91 35.43 24.26
C GLU A 636 -19.31 34.33 23.27
N ILE A 637 -20.60 34.05 23.11
CA ILE A 637 -21.07 33.13 22.06
C ILE A 637 -22.06 33.90 21.23
N ILE A 638 -21.59 34.50 20.12
CA ILE A 638 -22.32 34.84 18.87
C ILE A 638 -21.55 35.80 17.92
N GLU A 639 -20.30 36.18 18.19
CA GLU A 639 -19.45 36.84 17.18
C GLU A 639 -18.46 35.86 16.53
N GLU A 640 -18.96 34.92 15.73
CA GLU A 640 -18.17 34.26 14.69
C GLU A 640 -18.99 34.23 13.40
N GLY A 641 -18.96 35.36 12.71
CA GLY A 641 -19.31 35.43 11.30
C GLY A 641 -18.02 35.40 10.51
N VAL A 642 -17.77 34.27 9.83
CA VAL A 642 -16.82 34.14 8.72
C VAL A 642 -15.37 34.41 9.10
N ASP A 643 -14.71 33.43 9.70
CA ASP A 643 -13.30 33.15 9.40
C ASP A 643 -13.18 31.70 8.91
N GLN A 644 -12.82 31.57 7.63
CA GLN A 644 -12.16 30.38 7.12
C GLN A 644 -10.71 30.51 7.60
N ASP A 645 -10.19 29.52 8.33
CA ASP A 645 -8.80 29.36 8.77
C ASP A 645 -8.48 29.47 10.28
N GLU A 646 -9.46 29.32 11.17
CA GLU A 646 -9.12 28.87 12.54
C GLU A 646 -9.08 27.34 12.61
N VAL A 647 -7.87 26.82 12.46
CA VAL A 647 -7.52 25.46 12.93
C VAL A 647 -7.72 25.46 14.44
N PRO A 648 -8.56 24.58 15.01
CA PRO A 648 -8.67 24.49 16.47
C PRO A 648 -7.30 24.22 17.06
N GLN A 649 -6.87 25.03 18.03
CA GLN A 649 -5.69 24.73 18.83
C GLN A 649 -5.82 23.29 19.35
N THR A 650 -4.73 22.53 19.26
CA THR A 650 -4.67 21.11 19.59
C THR A 650 -4.94 20.91 21.09
N GLU A 651 -6.21 20.82 21.49
CA GLU A 651 -6.59 20.19 22.75
C GLU A 651 -6.23 18.71 22.63
N ASP A 652 -5.46 18.20 23.59
CA ASP A 652 -5.03 16.79 23.65
C ASP A 652 -6.25 15.86 23.52
N VAL A 653 -6.14 14.78 22.74
CA VAL A 653 -7.19 13.76 22.71
C VAL A 653 -7.33 13.22 24.14
N PRO A 654 -8.53 13.20 24.75
CA PRO A 654 -8.69 12.59 26.05
C PRO A 654 -8.28 11.13 25.94
N GLU A 655 -7.19 10.75 26.63
CA GLU A 655 -6.75 9.37 26.57
C GLU A 655 -7.84 8.45 27.13
N PRO A 656 -8.18 7.35 26.42
CA PRO A 656 -9.15 6.41 26.92
C PRO A 656 -8.60 5.80 28.22
N SER A 657 -9.38 5.92 29.30
CA SER A 657 -9.11 5.22 30.54
C SER A 657 -9.50 3.76 30.37
N LEU A 658 -8.55 2.92 29.94
CA LEU A 658 -8.77 1.48 29.83
C LEU A 658 -9.04 0.87 31.21
N GLU A 659 -10.08 0.04 31.31
CA GLU A 659 -10.32 -0.76 32.50
C GLU A 659 -9.23 -1.84 32.67
N SER A 660 -9.04 -2.35 33.89
CA SER A 660 -7.94 -3.26 34.22
C SER A 660 -7.84 -4.45 33.25
N GLU A 661 -8.97 -5.02 32.87
CA GLU A 661 -9.07 -6.16 31.96
C GLU A 661 -8.55 -5.85 30.56
N VAL A 662 -8.87 -4.68 30.04
CA VAL A 662 -8.56 -4.28 28.66
C VAL A 662 -7.15 -3.67 28.61
N LEU A 663 -6.72 -3.06 29.71
CA LEU A 663 -5.35 -2.61 29.89
C LEU A 663 -4.37 -3.78 29.82
N GLU A 664 -4.69 -4.94 30.40
CA GLU A 664 -3.84 -6.14 30.27
C GLU A 664 -3.64 -6.55 28.80
N ILE A 665 -4.68 -6.45 27.97
CA ILE A 665 -4.59 -6.73 26.53
C ILE A 665 -3.62 -5.75 25.85
N PHE A 666 -3.75 -4.46 26.18
CA PHE A 666 -2.89 -3.40 25.63
C PHE A 666 -1.42 -3.54 26.08
N GLU A 667 -1.17 -3.98 27.32
CA GLU A 667 0.19 -4.24 27.80
C GLU A 667 0.83 -5.44 27.11
N GLU A 668 0.10 -6.53 26.86
CA GLU A 668 0.65 -7.65 26.07
C GLU A 668 0.91 -7.25 24.61
N PHE A 669 0.07 -6.39 24.02
CA PHE A 669 0.36 -5.83 22.71
C PHE A 669 1.72 -5.09 22.69
N LYS A 670 1.93 -4.16 23.62
CA LYS A 670 3.20 -3.43 23.74
C LYS A 670 4.38 -4.35 24.02
N LYS A 671 4.17 -5.39 24.83
CA LYS A 671 5.19 -6.39 25.11
C LYS A 671 5.55 -7.20 23.86
N GLY A 672 4.57 -7.61 23.05
CA GLY A 672 4.83 -8.30 21.79
C GLY A 672 5.65 -7.46 20.82
N ILE A 673 5.38 -6.15 20.72
CA ILE A 673 6.24 -5.23 19.96
C ILE A 673 7.67 -5.23 20.54
N SER A 674 7.80 -5.17 21.86
CA SER A 674 9.12 -5.19 22.51
C SER A 674 9.86 -6.51 22.33
N ASP A 675 9.17 -7.66 22.27
CA ASP A 675 9.78 -8.99 22.10
C ASP A 675 10.29 -9.20 20.65
N GLU A 676 9.72 -8.49 19.67
CA GLU A 676 10.21 -8.44 18.28
C GLU A 676 11.49 -7.59 18.12
N LEU A 677 11.79 -6.73 19.09
CA LEU A 677 12.97 -5.89 19.11
C LEU A 677 14.11 -6.61 19.85
N GLU A 678 15.27 -6.77 19.20
CA GLU A 678 16.46 -7.28 19.90
C GLU A 678 16.95 -6.24 20.92
N ASP A 679 17.29 -6.65 22.15
CA ASP A 679 17.81 -5.79 23.24
C ASP A 679 19.06 -4.96 22.84
N GLU A 680 19.73 -5.32 21.74
CA GLU A 680 20.92 -4.66 21.19
C GLU A 680 20.64 -3.81 19.94
N ASP A 681 19.40 -3.82 19.41
CA ASP A 681 18.99 -2.98 18.28
C ASP A 681 18.62 -1.56 18.75
N TYR A 682 19.62 -0.87 19.29
CA TYR A 682 19.45 0.48 19.82
C TYR A 682 19.03 1.50 18.75
N GLU A 683 19.33 1.22 17.48
CA GLU A 683 18.89 2.04 16.35
C GLU A 683 17.38 2.04 16.21
N THR A 684 16.78 0.86 16.22
CA THR A 684 15.34 0.70 16.12
C THR A 684 14.64 1.28 17.34
N HIS A 685 15.17 1.06 18.55
CA HIS A 685 14.66 1.72 19.78
C HIS A 685 14.76 3.25 19.71
N TYR A 686 15.84 3.80 19.15
CA TYR A 686 15.96 5.26 18.97
C TYR A 686 14.92 5.80 17.98
N ASN A 687 14.75 5.14 16.83
CA ASN A 687 13.78 5.54 15.81
C ASN A 687 12.33 5.41 16.34
N LEU A 688 12.03 4.35 17.08
CA LEU A 688 10.74 4.16 17.73
C LEU A 688 10.49 5.23 18.80
N GLY A 689 11.51 5.59 19.59
CA GLY A 689 11.43 6.70 20.54
C GLY A 689 11.11 8.04 19.87
N ILE A 690 11.70 8.32 18.70
CA ILE A 690 11.35 9.50 17.90
C ILE A 690 9.90 9.43 17.45
N ALA A 691 9.48 8.29 16.89
CA ALA A 691 8.12 8.09 16.42
C ALA A 691 7.11 8.33 17.56
N TYR A 692 7.31 7.70 18.72
CA TYR A 692 6.47 7.91 19.89
C TYR A 692 6.47 9.36 20.39
N LYS A 693 7.63 10.05 20.34
CA LYS A 693 7.70 11.46 20.72
C LYS A 693 6.88 12.33 19.76
N GLU A 694 7.00 12.14 18.45
CA GLU A 694 6.22 12.90 17.44
C GLU A 694 4.72 12.59 17.52
N MET A 695 4.37 11.39 17.99
CA MET A 695 2.99 10.99 18.30
C MET A 695 2.46 11.56 19.63
N GLY A 696 3.31 12.22 20.43
CA GLY A 696 2.96 12.76 21.75
C GLY A 696 2.94 11.71 22.88
N LEU A 697 3.31 10.46 22.60
CA LEU A 697 3.40 9.35 23.55
C LEU A 697 4.70 9.44 24.35
N LEU A 698 4.85 10.50 25.15
CA LEU A 698 6.11 10.85 25.81
C LEU A 698 6.62 9.78 26.79
N ASP A 699 5.73 9.02 27.43
CA ASP A 699 6.14 7.97 28.36
C ASP A 699 6.76 6.76 27.66
N ASP A 700 6.22 6.35 26.53
CA ASP A 700 6.77 5.25 25.75
C ASP A 700 8.02 5.70 25.00
N ALA A 701 8.04 6.93 24.46
CA ALA A 701 9.26 7.54 23.93
C ALA A 701 10.43 7.54 24.94
N ILE A 702 10.16 7.91 26.20
CA ILE A 702 11.18 7.89 27.26
C ILE A 702 11.68 6.47 27.54
N LYS A 703 10.83 5.44 27.51
CA LYS A 703 11.26 4.05 27.69
C LYS A 703 12.18 3.60 26.57
N GLU A 704 11.78 3.83 25.32
CA GLU A 704 12.57 3.45 24.15
C GLU A 704 13.93 4.16 24.14
N PHE A 705 13.95 5.47 24.42
CA PHE A 705 15.20 6.20 24.57
C PHE A 705 16.03 5.73 25.77
N GLN A 706 15.44 5.19 26.84
CA GLN A 706 16.21 4.59 27.94
C GLN A 706 16.92 3.30 27.52
N VAL A 707 16.32 2.50 26.64
CA VAL A 707 16.95 1.31 26.05
C VAL A 707 18.05 1.74 25.09
N ALA A 708 17.74 2.65 24.16
CA ALA A 708 18.67 3.17 23.17
C ALA A 708 19.86 3.93 23.77
N ARG A 709 19.78 4.35 25.05
CA ARG A 709 20.87 5.06 25.76
C ARG A 709 22.17 4.26 25.82
N ASN A 710 22.09 2.94 25.68
CA ASN A 710 23.24 2.06 25.68
C ASN A 710 24.01 2.05 24.34
N ASP A 711 23.47 2.66 23.28
CA ASP A 711 24.15 2.86 21.99
C ASP A 711 25.36 3.81 22.17
N PRO A 712 26.60 3.35 21.94
CA PRO A 712 27.77 4.22 22.00
C PRO A 712 27.79 5.30 20.90
N GLU A 713 27.22 5.02 19.72
CA GLU A 713 27.25 5.92 18.56
C GLU A 713 26.18 7.01 18.66
N ARG A 714 24.99 6.68 19.19
CA ARG A 714 23.85 7.62 19.32
C ARG A 714 23.64 8.19 20.72
N LYS A 715 24.57 7.95 21.65
CA LYS A 715 24.40 8.32 23.07
C LYS A 715 24.02 9.79 23.29
N ILE A 716 24.65 10.73 22.56
CA ILE A 716 24.39 12.17 22.70
C ILE A 716 22.99 12.50 22.18
N GLN A 717 22.62 11.96 21.03
CA GLN A 717 21.31 12.15 20.41
C GLN A 717 20.19 11.61 21.32
N VAL A 718 20.35 10.40 21.85
CA VAL A 718 19.38 9.76 22.76
C VAL A 718 19.22 10.55 24.05
N LEU A 719 20.32 10.99 24.68
CA LEU A 719 20.25 11.80 25.91
C LEU A 719 19.62 13.17 25.66
N THR A 720 19.84 13.75 24.48
CA THR A 720 19.19 15.01 24.07
C THR A 720 17.69 14.80 23.92
N MET A 721 17.25 13.73 23.24
CA MET A 721 15.83 13.41 23.11
C MET A 721 15.16 13.12 24.46
N LEU A 722 15.81 12.39 25.37
CA LEU A 722 15.32 12.21 26.74
C LEU A 722 15.14 13.55 27.46
N GLY A 723 16.10 14.46 27.32
CA GLY A 723 16.01 15.79 27.91
C GLY A 723 14.82 16.59 27.37
N ILE A 724 14.56 16.52 26.06
CA ILE A 724 13.41 17.16 25.43
C ILE A 724 12.09 16.54 25.93
N CYS A 725 11.97 15.22 25.96
CA CYS A 725 10.77 14.56 26.49
C CYS A 725 10.51 14.94 27.95
N TYR A 726 11.55 15.01 28.80
CA TYR A 726 11.39 15.48 30.18
C TYR A 726 11.01 16.96 30.28
N MET A 727 11.46 17.81 29.36
CA MET A 727 11.06 19.22 29.30
C MET A 727 9.57 19.37 28.97
N GLU A 728 9.07 18.62 27.99
CA GLU A 728 7.66 18.60 27.60
C GLU A 728 6.78 18.06 28.74
N LYS A 729 7.23 17.03 29.44
CA LYS A 729 6.58 16.50 30.67
C LYS A 729 6.73 17.40 31.90
N LYS A 730 7.41 18.54 31.82
CA LYS A 730 7.70 19.47 32.94
C LYS A 730 8.53 18.84 34.07
N LEU A 731 9.25 17.76 33.78
CA LEU A 731 10.16 17.06 34.70
C LEU A 731 11.56 17.68 34.63
N TYR A 732 11.66 18.98 34.91
CA TYR A 732 12.87 19.78 34.64
C TYR A 732 14.15 19.26 35.32
N SER A 733 14.03 18.65 36.51
CA SER A 733 15.19 18.07 37.20
C SER A 733 15.82 16.87 36.48
N LEU A 734 15.02 16.09 35.73
CA LEU A 734 15.50 14.98 34.92
C LEU A 734 16.05 15.49 33.59
N ALA A 735 15.39 16.50 33.00
CA ALA A 735 15.89 17.18 31.79
C ALA A 735 17.30 17.76 32.00
N ILE A 736 17.51 18.48 33.11
CA ILE A 736 18.82 19.04 33.48
C ILE A 736 19.88 17.94 33.53
N LYS A 737 19.58 16.79 34.16
CA LYS A 737 20.53 15.67 34.25
C LYS A 737 20.85 15.10 32.87
N ALA A 738 19.84 14.87 32.03
CA ALA A 738 20.00 14.30 30.69
C ALA A 738 20.84 15.22 29.79
N PHE A 739 20.53 16.53 29.76
CA PHE A 739 21.30 17.50 28.98
C PHE A 739 22.72 17.70 29.51
N THR A 740 22.92 17.68 30.84
CA THR A 740 24.28 17.75 31.42
C THR A 740 25.10 16.53 31.03
N GLU A 741 24.53 15.33 31.12
CA GLU A 741 25.21 14.10 30.71
C GLU A 741 25.51 14.10 29.21
N ALA A 742 24.59 14.58 28.36
CA ALA A 742 24.83 14.73 26.93
C ALA A 742 26.04 15.65 26.67
N LEU A 743 26.10 16.83 27.29
CA LEU A 743 27.23 17.77 27.16
C LEU A 743 28.56 17.19 27.66
N GLU A 744 28.56 16.37 28.72
CA GLU A 744 29.76 15.72 29.22
C GLU A 744 30.33 14.66 28.26
N ASN A 745 29.50 14.08 27.41
CA ASN A 745 29.91 13.09 26.41
C ASN A 745 30.27 13.71 25.05
N MET A 746 30.04 15.02 24.85
CA MET A 746 30.44 15.72 23.62
C MET A 746 31.93 16.03 23.61
N THR A 747 32.59 15.75 22.48
CA THR A 747 34.03 16.00 22.30
C THR A 747 34.33 17.29 21.55
N GLU A 748 33.38 17.75 20.72
CA GLU A 748 33.48 18.96 19.91
C GLU A 748 32.54 20.06 20.44
N ARG A 749 32.95 21.32 20.25
CA ARG A 749 32.15 22.52 20.62
C ARG A 749 31.63 23.21 19.36
N ASP A 750 30.93 22.43 18.54
CA ASP A 750 30.24 22.89 17.35
C ASP A 750 28.88 23.54 17.72
N GLU A 751 28.09 23.90 16.72
CA GLU A 751 26.76 24.49 16.92
C GLU A 751 25.83 23.59 17.75
N SER A 752 25.94 22.26 17.60
CA SER A 752 25.12 21.30 18.35
C SER A 752 25.40 21.35 19.86
N TYR A 753 26.67 21.53 20.27
CA TYR A 753 27.06 21.71 21.67
C TYR A 753 26.42 22.96 22.27
N TRP A 754 26.39 24.06 21.53
CA TRP A 754 25.82 25.32 22.02
C TRP A 754 24.29 25.32 21.99
N GLY A 755 23.68 24.64 21.03
CA GLY A 755 22.24 24.33 21.03
C GLY A 755 21.82 23.57 22.28
N LEU A 756 22.51 22.48 22.60
CA LEU A 756 22.23 21.68 23.79
C LEU A 756 22.48 22.45 25.10
N ARG A 757 23.51 23.33 25.13
CA ARG A 757 23.79 24.19 26.28
C ARG A 757 22.72 25.27 26.47
N TYR A 758 22.11 25.76 25.39
CA TYR A 758 20.94 26.62 25.44
C TYR A 758 19.73 25.86 26.00
N ASP A 759 19.49 24.63 25.55
CA ASP A 759 18.37 23.80 26.04
C ASP A 759 18.53 23.45 27.53
N LEU A 760 19.76 23.21 28.00
CA LEU A 760 20.09 23.09 29.42
C LEU A 760 19.80 24.39 30.20
N ALA A 761 20.13 25.56 29.63
CA ALA A 761 19.84 26.84 30.25
C ALA A 761 18.32 27.09 30.37
N ASP A 762 17.54 26.75 29.35
CA ASP A 762 16.06 26.81 29.39
C ASP A 762 15.50 25.85 30.43
N ALA A 763 16.08 24.64 30.55
CA ALA A 763 15.70 23.68 31.59
C ALA A 763 15.94 24.23 33.02
N TYR A 764 17.09 24.87 33.27
CA TYR A 764 17.34 25.55 34.55
C TYR A 764 16.40 26.73 34.78
N GLU A 765 16.07 27.52 33.74
CA GLU A 765 15.15 28.65 33.86
C GLU A 765 13.74 28.16 34.25
N ARG A 766 13.22 27.13 33.57
CA ARG A 766 11.91 26.54 33.87
C ARG A 766 11.88 25.81 35.21
N HIS A 767 13.01 25.25 35.65
CA HIS A 767 13.15 24.69 36.99
C HIS A 767 13.15 25.76 38.11
N GLY A 768 13.45 27.02 37.76
CA GLY A 768 13.51 28.15 38.69
C GLY A 768 14.92 28.49 39.20
N ASP A 769 15.96 27.80 38.73
CA ASP A 769 17.35 28.11 39.06
C ASP A 769 17.90 29.16 38.09
N LEU A 770 17.44 30.39 38.29
CA LEU A 770 17.75 31.52 37.42
C LEU A 770 19.24 31.85 37.37
N ARG A 771 20.00 31.46 38.40
CA ARG A 771 21.44 31.77 38.49
C ARG A 771 22.24 30.86 37.59
N ASN A 772 21.95 29.55 37.60
CA ASN A 772 22.58 28.60 36.69
C ASN A 772 22.09 28.79 35.25
N ALA A 773 20.79 29.08 35.05
CA ALA A 773 20.25 29.44 33.75
C ALA A 773 20.99 30.64 33.14
N LEU A 774 21.17 31.71 33.92
CA LEU A 774 21.88 32.91 33.47
C LEU A 774 23.34 32.61 33.11
N ASN A 775 24.05 31.81 33.92
CA ASN A 775 25.43 31.45 33.62
C ASN A 775 25.54 30.72 32.28
N HIS A 776 24.69 29.72 32.05
CA HIS A 776 24.70 28.96 30.80
C HIS A 776 24.28 29.80 29.58
N TYR A 777 23.28 30.68 29.73
CA TYR A 777 22.93 31.61 28.65
C TYR A 777 24.03 32.63 28.35
N ILE A 778 24.78 33.09 29.35
CA ILE A 778 25.97 33.94 29.11
C ILE A 778 27.01 33.16 28.31
N ASP A 779 27.26 31.91 28.65
CA ASP A 779 28.22 31.10 27.92
C ASP A 779 27.83 30.93 26.43
N VAL A 780 26.54 30.72 26.15
CA VAL A 780 26.02 30.63 24.77
C VAL A 780 26.09 32.00 24.07
N PHE A 781 25.75 33.08 24.76
CA PHE A 781 25.86 34.45 24.24
C PHE A 781 27.30 34.87 23.91
N ASP A 782 28.27 34.43 24.71
CA ASP A 782 29.69 34.68 24.48
C ASP A 782 30.23 33.94 23.25
N TRP A 783 29.58 32.84 22.86
CA TRP A 783 29.86 32.12 21.61
C TRP A 783 29.18 32.80 20.43
N ASP A 784 27.86 32.97 20.47
CA ASP A 784 27.08 33.70 19.48
C ASP A 784 25.93 34.46 20.16
N SER A 785 26.03 35.79 20.12
CA SER A 785 25.02 36.67 20.70
C SER A 785 23.66 36.64 20.00
N SER A 786 23.61 36.18 18.74
CA SER A 786 22.40 36.12 17.91
C SER A 786 21.65 34.79 18.00
N PHE A 787 22.30 33.74 18.51
CA PHE A 787 21.73 32.40 18.61
C PHE A 787 20.47 32.34 19.48
N ARG A 788 19.35 31.87 18.91
CA ARG A 788 18.04 31.63 19.58
C ARG A 788 17.60 32.73 20.55
N GLU A 789 17.82 34.00 20.20
CA GLU A 789 17.52 35.18 21.04
C GLU A 789 18.19 35.22 22.43
N VAL A 790 19.34 34.55 22.59
CA VAL A 790 20.03 34.45 23.90
C VAL A 790 20.37 35.82 24.51
N SER A 791 20.64 36.83 23.69
CA SER A 791 20.80 38.24 24.09
C SER A 791 19.65 38.75 24.98
N LYS A 792 18.41 38.44 24.60
CA LYS A 792 17.20 38.87 25.31
C LYS A 792 17.06 38.11 26.62
N LYS A 793 17.23 36.78 26.58
CA LYS A 793 17.23 35.90 27.76
C LYS A 793 18.25 36.35 28.80
N VAL A 794 19.50 36.64 28.41
CA VAL A 794 20.55 37.14 29.31
C VAL A 794 20.18 38.49 29.92
N SER A 795 19.67 39.44 29.13
CA SER A 795 19.21 40.74 29.65
C SER A 795 18.11 40.58 30.69
N ASP A 796 17.10 39.76 30.40
CA ASP A 796 15.93 39.60 31.26
C ASP A 796 16.27 38.84 32.54
N LEU A 797 17.12 37.83 32.46
CA LEU A 797 17.61 37.11 33.64
C LEU A 797 18.58 37.96 34.47
N ARG A 798 19.45 38.80 33.87
CA ARG A 798 20.32 39.71 34.64
C ARG A 798 19.52 40.70 35.49
N LYS A 799 18.39 41.20 34.97
CA LYS A 799 17.47 42.07 35.74
C LYS A 799 16.83 41.32 36.91
N LYS A 800 16.58 40.01 36.75
CA LYS A 800 16.03 39.14 37.80
C LYS A 800 17.09 38.67 38.81
N VAL A 801 18.37 38.59 38.42
CA VAL A 801 19.45 37.93 39.18
C VAL A 801 20.40 38.91 39.91
N SER A 802 20.31 40.25 39.79
CA SER A 802 21.10 41.17 40.66
C SER A 802 20.48 42.54 40.99
N PRO A 803 20.67 43.08 42.23
CA PRO A 803 21.16 42.43 43.46
C PRO A 803 20.21 42.59 44.67
N SER A 804 19.82 41.46 45.26
CA SER A 804 19.64 41.34 46.71
C SER A 804 20.56 40.23 47.20
N GLU A 805 21.45 40.59 48.14
CA GLU A 805 22.49 39.77 48.78
C GLU A 805 23.88 39.73 48.11
N GLU A 806 24.51 40.90 48.02
CA GLU A 806 25.91 40.97 48.47
C GLU A 806 25.91 41.03 50.01
N LYS A 807 26.24 39.90 50.65
CA LYS A 807 26.97 39.92 51.92
C LYS A 807 28.25 39.11 51.73
N PRO A 808 29.41 39.65 52.12
CA PRO A 808 30.65 38.89 52.09
C PRO A 808 30.64 37.87 53.22
N GLU A 809 30.60 36.58 52.90
CA GLU A 809 31.01 35.56 53.86
C GLU A 809 32.53 35.62 54.01
N VAL A 810 32.93 36.14 55.16
CA VAL A 810 34.29 36.18 55.64
C VAL A 810 34.78 34.74 55.83
N ALA A 811 35.91 34.43 55.19
CA ALA A 811 36.67 33.22 55.42
C ALA A 811 36.88 32.94 56.92
N GLN A 812 36.41 31.78 57.38
CA GLN A 812 37.02 31.09 58.51
C GLN A 812 37.89 29.96 57.97
N SER A 813 39.18 30.13 58.18
CA SER A 813 40.19 29.10 58.07
C SER A 813 39.93 27.98 59.08
N GLU A 814 39.72 26.76 58.62
CA GLU A 814 40.19 25.57 59.35
C GLU A 814 41.05 24.71 58.40
N ASP A 815 42.33 24.91 58.63
CA ASP A 815 43.45 24.05 58.31
C ASP A 815 43.20 22.62 58.83
N ASN A 816 43.21 21.60 57.97
CA ASN A 816 43.67 20.27 58.34
C ASN A 816 44.01 19.41 57.12
N ASN A 817 45.19 19.71 56.61
CA ASN A 817 46.16 18.81 56.02
C ASN A 817 46.05 17.33 56.49
N LYS A 818 45.62 16.41 55.61
CA LYS A 818 46.02 14.99 55.64
C LYS A 818 46.15 14.41 54.22
N LYS A 819 47.40 14.36 53.72
CA LYS A 819 47.89 13.30 52.81
C LYS A 819 48.68 12.26 53.64
N PRO A 820 49.13 11.13 53.06
CA PRO A 820 48.36 9.97 52.63
C PRO A 820 48.85 8.70 53.38
N LYS A 821 48.12 7.58 53.34
CA LYS A 821 48.72 6.27 53.67
C LYS A 821 48.41 5.26 52.58
N LYS A 822 49.48 4.84 51.88
CA LYS A 822 49.54 3.67 51.02
C LYS A 822 49.88 2.42 51.85
N ASP A 823 49.45 1.29 51.29
CA ASP A 823 49.85 -0.11 51.47
C ASP A 823 49.41 -0.82 52.76
N ARG A 824 48.57 -1.87 52.65
CA ARG A 824 48.99 -3.24 52.28
C ARG A 824 47.79 -4.21 52.19
N ILE A 825 47.97 -5.14 51.25
CA ILE A 825 47.29 -6.42 50.97
C ILE A 825 47.11 -7.31 52.21
N SER A 826 45.97 -8.03 52.35
CA SER A 826 45.91 -9.51 52.48
C SER A 826 44.47 -10.05 52.66
N TYR A 827 44.11 -11.06 51.83
CA TYR A 827 43.24 -12.24 52.03
C TYR A 827 42.17 -12.18 53.14
N ILE A 828 40.89 -12.45 52.87
CA ILE A 828 40.27 -13.70 52.37
C ILE A 828 38.95 -13.37 51.66
#